data_AF-L7UGT8-F1
#
_entry.id   AF-L7UGT8-F1
#
_cell.length_a   1.000
_cell.length_b   1.000
_cell.length_c   1.000
_cell.angle_alpha   90.00
_cell.angle_beta   90.00
_cell.angle_gamma   90.00
#
_symmetry.space_group_name_H-M   'P 1'
#
loop_
_entity.id
_entity.type
_entity.pdbx_description
1 polymer ?
#
loop_
_entity_poly.entity_id
_entity_poly.type
_entity_poly.pdbx_seq_one_letter_code
_entity_poly.pdbx_strand_id
1 'polypeptide(L)'
;MLDMDPAPVRLLDEDVTVRREAAGAVDSAVLAGRYALRQALLTDEDAEVRAISARRLGDARDARFVPALLEALEDVMPLVRERAWRALARLGAEALGPRASRAVREEPAWWVRRAAIRAAASVVGAGAVEVLLAALEDPFWRVRHAAVQALSWLGEGNESLRRRVREVAAKPEQARGPMRSAVAWLELEWGTEAQASPLGEVRHGEGASIGQRFSSEGLALGASMASEDPAVTTARLEARAAESLSAREWVEWLGDPHEPLRVLARRRLRERKDPEAMRLALHWLDEPRVPHAQDEARALLERLVVDEVDLAERILAAPPRPGALAWAARIAVKHDQARLLEQVRSLAAHSGVGVRRAVISALVYDPNSRGLALSALADADEGVRAEVITAWERRPRSQAAAEDFARALVEFAPRAASVRERRAVAMAAAFLELPEPLFLASRDEDLAVRAVALRALATLDLLTETERQHAESHEDPWLRAAVLDMDSALRVCIEDPDASLRRLGLELALSNERMNEDEAPAVALACVHSPDPWVRARAAEHLDPERDEAELRALLHLSRDTAPMVRMAAASPLEACASLETRLDALLHEAHAPAHSENAEDLRIAAWTWRLRHADADSFTRLLEGLRGSIEPPRVATHLRALTLTFPDALFTAEPELAQLRPTAPARPRARPATRPVPPSRASSRPLGETGLSVSPLVLSGAHLTSREPFFEAREAGINTFFWEPRYAALTQFLRAGRGLRDASVIVAGTYHSGAGALRRDVEGALRRLRTSWLDVFLLFWVRAPERLSDEDFAELERLRAEGKLRAFGFSTHLRDLARDALTRHRWPVVMTRHSAAHPGAETAFFPEAQRQGTGVLTFTTTCYGRLLRPVPGAPPDAPLPSAVDCYRYSLSQPGVSASLTAPRNRRELLHNLDVLSRPWMEPDALAVMRAHGERVRAQGRRLDTLVRRAPGGPREALLALMEEDEPSELDTLPSS
;
A
#
# COMPACT_ATOMS: atom_id res chain seq x y z
N MET A 1 -23.34 -30.67 7.47
CA MET A 1 -22.42 -29.53 7.73
C MET A 1 -22.44 -28.66 6.49
N LEU A 2 -22.86 -27.41 6.61
CA LEU A 2 -22.75 -26.44 5.52
C LEU A 2 -21.27 -26.30 5.15
N ASP A 3 -20.96 -26.40 3.87
CA ASP A 3 -19.62 -26.23 3.29
C ASP A 3 -19.26 -24.73 3.42
N MET A 4 -18.92 -24.32 4.64
CA MET A 4 -18.64 -22.94 5.01
C MET A 4 -17.26 -22.55 4.49
N ASP A 5 -17.18 -21.45 3.75
CA ASP A 5 -15.91 -20.87 3.32
C ASP A 5 -15.04 -20.62 4.57
N PRO A 6 -13.83 -21.21 4.68
CA PRO A 6 -12.94 -20.96 5.81
C PRO A 6 -12.30 -19.57 5.75
N ALA A 7 -12.34 -18.87 4.62
CA ALA A 7 -11.69 -17.59 4.45
C ALA A 7 -12.27 -16.47 5.35
N PRO A 8 -13.59 -16.30 5.53
CA PRO A 8 -14.14 -15.37 6.52
C PRO A 8 -13.64 -15.60 7.95
N VAL A 9 -13.45 -16.85 8.37
CA VAL A 9 -12.87 -17.18 9.69
C VAL A 9 -11.40 -16.77 9.74
N ARG A 10 -10.63 -17.11 8.70
CA ARG A 10 -9.20 -16.74 8.59
C ARG A 10 -8.99 -15.23 8.44
N LEU A 11 -10.01 -14.47 8.07
CA LEU A 11 -9.97 -13.00 8.04
C LEU A 11 -9.96 -12.40 9.45
N LEU A 12 -10.31 -13.18 10.47
CA LEU A 12 -10.28 -12.79 11.88
C LEU A 12 -9.06 -13.38 12.63
N ASP A 13 -8.06 -13.86 11.89
CA ASP A 13 -6.82 -14.41 12.45
C ASP A 13 -5.91 -13.30 12.99
N GLU A 14 -5.14 -13.58 14.04
CA GLU A 14 -4.21 -12.61 14.61
C GLU A 14 -3.03 -12.31 13.66
N ASP A 15 -2.61 -13.29 12.84
CA ASP A 15 -1.54 -13.11 11.86
C ASP A 15 -2.04 -12.35 10.62
N VAL A 16 -1.47 -11.16 10.42
CA VAL A 16 -1.75 -10.30 9.26
C VAL A 16 -1.49 -11.01 7.91
N THR A 17 -0.54 -11.93 7.85
CA THR A 17 -0.23 -12.70 6.63
C THR A 17 -1.41 -13.59 6.27
N VAL A 18 -1.99 -14.27 7.26
CA VAL A 18 -3.17 -15.11 7.11
C VAL A 18 -4.37 -14.26 6.70
N ARG A 19 -4.60 -13.11 7.35
CA ARG A 19 -5.69 -12.20 6.99
C ARG A 19 -5.57 -11.66 5.57
N ARG A 20 -4.37 -11.30 5.11
CA ARG A 20 -4.14 -10.82 3.73
C ARG A 20 -4.46 -11.89 2.69
N GLU A 21 -4.05 -13.13 2.93
CA GLU A 21 -4.41 -14.28 2.08
C GLU A 21 -5.93 -14.50 2.09
N ALA A 22 -6.52 -14.52 3.28
CA ALA A 22 -7.95 -14.73 3.50
C ALA A 22 -8.79 -13.67 2.78
N ALA A 23 -8.46 -12.38 2.91
CA ALA A 23 -9.16 -11.29 2.22
C ALA A 23 -9.18 -11.45 0.69
N GLY A 24 -8.14 -12.08 0.13
CA GLY A 24 -8.08 -12.43 -1.29
C GLY A 24 -8.92 -13.65 -1.66
N ALA A 25 -9.14 -14.56 -0.71
CA ALA A 25 -9.81 -15.85 -0.90
C ALA A 25 -11.31 -15.83 -0.57
N VAL A 26 -11.78 -14.96 0.34
CA VAL A 26 -13.21 -14.86 0.74
C VAL A 26 -14.11 -14.83 -0.49
N ASP A 27 -15.05 -15.76 -0.58
CA ASP A 27 -15.99 -15.81 -1.69
C ASP A 27 -16.90 -14.58 -1.69
N SER A 28 -16.64 -13.67 -2.63
CA SER A 28 -17.42 -12.45 -2.79
C SER A 28 -18.69 -12.66 -3.64
N ALA A 29 -18.94 -13.87 -4.16
CA ALA A 29 -20.17 -14.22 -4.86
C ALA A 29 -21.34 -14.43 -3.90
N VAL A 30 -21.08 -14.92 -2.70
CA VAL A 30 -22.06 -15.03 -1.61
C VAL A 30 -22.14 -13.75 -0.78
N LEU A 31 -23.32 -13.45 -0.25
CA LEU A 31 -23.56 -12.20 0.48
C LEU A 31 -22.82 -12.15 1.82
N ALA A 32 -22.76 -13.27 2.56
CA ALA A 32 -22.02 -13.37 3.82
C ALA A 32 -20.52 -13.01 3.64
N GLY A 33 -19.89 -13.49 2.57
CA GLY A 33 -18.51 -13.13 2.25
C GLY A 33 -18.34 -11.65 1.94
N ARG A 34 -19.31 -11.00 1.29
CA ARG A 34 -19.29 -9.53 1.09
C ARG A 34 -19.43 -8.77 2.40
N TYR A 35 -20.26 -9.23 3.35
CA TYR A 35 -20.34 -8.62 4.68
C TYR A 35 -19.04 -8.76 5.48
N ALA A 36 -18.38 -9.93 5.43
CA ALA A 36 -17.06 -10.12 6.03
C ALA A 36 -16.01 -9.16 5.43
N LEU A 37 -15.99 -9.00 4.10
CA LEU A 37 -15.12 -8.03 3.42
C LEU A 37 -15.45 -6.59 3.80
N ARG A 38 -16.73 -6.22 3.96
CA ARG A 38 -17.14 -4.89 4.45
C ARG A 38 -16.61 -4.64 5.86
N GLN A 39 -16.76 -5.60 6.76
CA GLN A 39 -16.26 -5.47 8.11
C GLN A 39 -14.74 -5.28 8.11
N ALA A 40 -14.00 -6.10 7.36
CA ALA A 40 -12.55 -5.96 7.23
C ALA A 40 -12.15 -4.61 6.61
N LEU A 41 -12.87 -4.12 5.59
CA LEU A 41 -12.63 -2.79 5.00
C LEU A 41 -12.71 -1.66 6.05
N LEU A 42 -13.62 -1.77 7.02
CA LEU A 42 -13.89 -0.68 7.96
C LEU A 42 -13.13 -0.82 9.29
N THR A 43 -12.71 -2.03 9.66
CA THR A 43 -12.19 -2.32 11.01
C THR A 43 -10.82 -2.99 11.04
N ASP A 44 -10.32 -3.57 9.95
CA ASP A 44 -9.00 -4.24 9.99
C ASP A 44 -7.88 -3.21 10.17
N GLU A 45 -6.94 -3.50 11.06
CA GLU A 45 -5.80 -2.63 11.35
C GLU A 45 -4.82 -2.51 10.17
N ASP A 46 -4.71 -3.58 9.35
CA ASP A 46 -3.80 -3.65 8.22
C ASP A 46 -4.41 -3.02 6.95
N ALA A 47 -3.74 -2.01 6.43
CA ALA A 47 -4.23 -1.29 5.26
C ALA A 47 -4.23 -2.13 3.97
N GLU A 48 -3.42 -3.20 3.87
CA GLU A 48 -3.46 -4.08 2.71
C GLU A 48 -4.71 -4.98 2.73
N VAL A 49 -5.09 -5.50 3.90
CA VAL A 49 -6.39 -6.18 4.08
C VAL A 49 -7.54 -5.26 3.66
N ARG A 50 -7.61 -4.04 4.21
CA ARG A 50 -8.65 -3.05 3.83
C ARG A 50 -8.66 -2.77 2.33
N ALA A 51 -7.48 -2.59 1.71
CA ALA A 51 -7.35 -2.32 0.28
C ALA A 51 -7.72 -3.52 -0.62
N ILE A 52 -7.51 -4.76 -0.15
CA ILE A 52 -7.97 -5.99 -0.81
C ILE A 52 -9.50 -6.05 -0.72
N SER A 53 -10.06 -5.81 0.45
CA SER A 53 -11.50 -5.82 0.69
C SER A 53 -12.24 -4.78 -0.17
N ALA A 54 -11.78 -3.53 -0.21
CA ALA A 54 -12.33 -2.51 -1.10
C ALA A 54 -12.35 -2.95 -2.57
N ARG A 55 -11.25 -3.56 -3.03
CA ARG A 55 -11.15 -4.06 -4.41
C ARG A 55 -12.17 -5.17 -4.67
N ARG A 56 -12.24 -6.17 -3.78
CA ARG A 56 -13.13 -7.34 -3.90
C ARG A 56 -14.60 -6.94 -3.87
N LEU A 57 -14.98 -6.01 -2.99
CA LEU A 57 -16.34 -5.44 -2.97
C LEU A 57 -16.70 -4.75 -4.29
N GLY A 58 -15.78 -3.97 -4.85
CA GLY A 58 -15.97 -3.37 -6.17
C GLY A 58 -15.99 -4.38 -7.33
N ASP A 59 -15.33 -5.52 -7.19
CA ASP A 59 -15.34 -6.59 -8.21
C ASP A 59 -16.65 -7.40 -8.15
N ALA A 60 -17.26 -7.51 -6.96
CA ALA A 60 -18.55 -8.17 -6.76
C ALA A 60 -19.74 -7.38 -7.33
N ARG A 61 -19.56 -6.09 -7.62
CA ARG A 61 -20.55 -5.20 -8.26
C ARG A 61 -21.89 -5.09 -7.52
N ASP A 62 -21.87 -5.18 -6.20
CA ASP A 62 -23.06 -5.04 -5.34
C ASP A 62 -23.14 -3.61 -4.75
N ALA A 63 -24.14 -2.84 -5.19
CA ALA A 63 -24.29 -1.43 -4.81
C ALA A 63 -24.59 -1.23 -3.31
N ARG A 64 -25.02 -2.27 -2.60
CA ARG A 64 -25.23 -2.23 -1.14
C ARG A 64 -24.00 -1.79 -0.35
N PHE A 65 -22.80 -1.96 -0.92
CA PHE A 65 -21.53 -1.63 -0.26
C PHE A 65 -20.95 -0.26 -0.66
N VAL A 66 -21.69 0.54 -1.45
CA VAL A 66 -21.29 1.91 -1.81
C VAL A 66 -21.03 2.78 -0.56
N PRO A 67 -21.88 2.78 0.49
CA PRO A 67 -21.62 3.59 1.70
C PRO A 67 -20.27 3.29 2.37
N ALA A 68 -19.94 2.00 2.57
CA ALA A 68 -18.66 1.60 3.15
C ALA A 68 -17.46 2.00 2.28
N LEU A 69 -17.60 1.94 0.96
CA LEU A 69 -16.55 2.39 0.04
C LEU A 69 -16.42 3.92 0.00
N LEU A 70 -17.50 4.66 0.19
CA LEU A 70 -17.46 6.12 0.35
C LEU A 70 -16.75 6.51 1.66
N GLU A 71 -16.97 5.77 2.75
CA GLU A 71 -16.22 5.96 4.02
C GLU A 71 -14.73 5.65 3.82
N ALA A 72 -14.40 4.61 3.06
CA ALA A 72 -13.01 4.25 2.74
C ALA A 72 -12.27 5.29 1.86
N LEU A 73 -12.96 6.29 1.29
CA LEU A 73 -12.31 7.44 0.65
C LEU A 73 -11.60 8.35 1.65
N GLU A 74 -11.94 8.27 2.94
CA GLU A 74 -11.31 9.03 4.03
C GLU A 74 -10.28 8.18 4.81
N ASP A 75 -9.99 6.96 4.35
CA ASP A 75 -9.02 6.07 5.02
C ASP A 75 -7.64 6.74 5.13
N VAL A 76 -6.96 6.54 6.26
CA VAL A 76 -5.62 7.10 6.51
C VAL A 76 -4.58 6.71 5.45
N MET A 77 -4.69 5.51 4.89
CA MET A 77 -3.74 4.96 3.94
C MET A 77 -4.15 5.29 2.48
N PRO A 78 -3.31 6.00 1.71
CA PRO A 78 -3.61 6.34 0.30
C PRO A 78 -3.90 5.12 -0.59
N LEU A 79 -3.36 3.95 -0.26
CA LEU A 79 -3.65 2.71 -0.97
C LEU A 79 -5.13 2.32 -0.87
N VAL A 80 -5.74 2.43 0.32
CA VAL A 80 -7.16 2.09 0.52
C VAL A 80 -8.04 3.07 -0.24
N ARG A 81 -7.79 4.37 -0.11
CA ARG A 81 -8.50 5.44 -0.84
C ARG A 81 -8.47 5.20 -2.36
N GLU A 82 -7.30 4.83 -2.89
CA GLU A 82 -7.15 4.50 -4.32
C GLU A 82 -8.02 3.32 -4.77
N ARG A 83 -8.11 2.28 -3.93
CA ARG A 83 -8.94 1.10 -4.21
C ARG A 83 -10.42 1.40 -4.09
N ALA A 84 -10.81 2.21 -3.10
CA ALA A 84 -12.18 2.69 -2.93
C ALA A 84 -12.65 3.49 -4.15
N TRP A 85 -11.86 4.46 -4.65
CA TRP A 85 -12.17 5.19 -5.90
C TRP A 85 -12.41 4.26 -7.10
N ARG A 86 -11.55 3.24 -7.28
CA ARG A 86 -11.70 2.28 -8.37
C ARG A 86 -12.92 1.37 -8.20
N ALA A 87 -13.22 0.96 -6.97
CA ALA A 87 -14.37 0.13 -6.65
C ALA A 87 -15.67 0.90 -6.89
N LEU A 88 -15.77 2.13 -6.40
CA LEU A 88 -16.91 3.03 -6.65
C LEU A 88 -17.12 3.32 -8.14
N ALA A 89 -16.04 3.48 -8.91
CA ALA A 89 -16.12 3.62 -10.36
C ALA A 89 -16.73 2.38 -11.04
N ARG A 90 -16.37 1.18 -10.59
CA ARG A 90 -16.96 -0.08 -11.11
C ARG A 90 -18.42 -0.25 -10.74
N LEU A 91 -18.83 0.32 -9.62
CA LEU A 91 -20.21 0.31 -9.14
C LEU A 91 -21.09 1.41 -9.76
N GLY A 92 -20.49 2.37 -10.49
CA GLY A 92 -21.25 3.49 -11.05
C GLY A 92 -21.79 4.46 -9.99
N ALA A 93 -21.09 4.64 -8.86
CA ALA A 93 -21.58 5.46 -7.75
C ALA A 93 -21.66 6.95 -8.11
N GLU A 94 -22.86 7.50 -8.32
CA GLU A 94 -23.06 8.89 -8.77
C GLU A 94 -22.57 9.93 -7.74
N ALA A 95 -22.51 9.58 -6.46
CA ALA A 95 -22.05 10.43 -5.35
C ALA A 95 -20.56 10.87 -5.43
N LEU A 96 -19.85 10.48 -6.49
CA LEU A 96 -18.44 10.77 -6.71
C LEU A 96 -18.14 12.20 -7.18
N GLY A 97 -19.08 12.90 -7.84
CA GLY A 97 -18.82 14.21 -8.44
C GLY A 97 -18.27 15.28 -7.45
N PRO A 98 -19.00 15.60 -6.37
CA PRO A 98 -18.53 16.55 -5.36
C PRO A 98 -17.23 16.10 -4.68
N ARG A 99 -17.12 14.79 -4.37
CA ARG A 99 -15.92 14.20 -3.75
C ARG A 99 -14.68 14.29 -4.64
N ALA A 100 -14.86 14.12 -5.96
CA ALA A 100 -13.76 14.23 -6.92
C ALA A 100 -13.25 15.67 -7.01
N SER A 101 -14.16 16.64 -6.97
CA SER A 101 -13.81 18.07 -6.91
C SER A 101 -12.91 18.39 -5.73
N ARG A 102 -13.25 17.86 -4.54
CA ARG A 102 -12.43 18.00 -3.34
C ARG A 102 -11.09 17.27 -3.46
N ALA A 103 -11.11 16.01 -3.92
CA ALA A 103 -9.90 15.20 -4.08
C ALA A 103 -8.87 15.86 -5.01
N VAL A 104 -9.28 16.47 -6.12
CA VAL A 104 -8.35 17.16 -7.04
C VAL A 104 -7.56 18.28 -6.37
N ARG A 105 -8.15 18.93 -5.35
CA ARG A 105 -7.52 20.05 -4.63
C ARG A 105 -6.75 19.60 -3.39
N GLU A 106 -7.32 18.69 -2.60
CA GLU A 106 -6.84 18.41 -1.24
C GLU A 106 -6.05 17.10 -1.11
N GLU A 107 -6.26 16.12 -2.01
CA GLU A 107 -5.64 14.80 -1.83
C GLU A 107 -4.12 14.86 -2.11
N PRO A 108 -3.27 14.53 -1.14
CA PRO A 108 -1.83 14.63 -1.32
C PRO A 108 -1.26 13.61 -2.30
N ALA A 109 -1.80 12.39 -2.33
CA ALA A 109 -1.29 11.33 -3.18
C ALA A 109 -1.77 11.50 -4.63
N TRP A 110 -0.84 11.83 -5.53
CA TRP A 110 -1.14 12.01 -6.95
C TRP A 110 -1.82 10.79 -7.60
N TRP A 111 -1.54 9.57 -7.12
CA TRP A 111 -2.16 8.36 -7.66
C TRP A 111 -3.62 8.21 -7.22
N VAL A 112 -3.99 8.73 -6.05
CA VAL A 112 -5.38 8.80 -5.58
C VAL A 112 -6.13 9.89 -6.37
N ARG A 113 -5.56 11.08 -6.55
CA ARG A 113 -6.13 12.13 -7.44
C ARG A 113 -6.41 11.60 -8.84
N ARG A 114 -5.44 10.89 -9.43
CA ARG A 114 -5.62 10.22 -10.72
C ARG A 114 -6.75 9.18 -10.70
N ALA A 115 -6.92 8.43 -9.62
CA ALA A 115 -8.02 7.48 -9.48
C ALA A 115 -9.37 8.22 -9.41
N ALA A 116 -9.45 9.30 -8.64
CA ALA A 116 -10.62 10.17 -8.53
C ALA A 116 -11.03 10.76 -9.90
N ILE A 117 -10.08 11.29 -10.66
CA ILE A 117 -10.31 11.82 -12.01
C ILE A 117 -10.86 10.77 -12.96
N ARG A 118 -10.28 9.56 -12.94
CA ARG A 118 -10.75 8.47 -13.80
C ARG A 118 -12.14 7.98 -13.40
N ALA A 119 -12.40 7.89 -12.11
CA ALA A 119 -13.69 7.49 -11.58
C ALA A 119 -14.78 8.52 -11.92
N ALA A 120 -14.49 9.81 -11.74
CA ALA A 120 -15.39 10.90 -12.13
C ALA A 120 -15.70 10.85 -13.63
N ALA A 121 -14.67 10.71 -14.49
CA ALA A 121 -14.86 10.59 -15.93
C ALA A 121 -15.71 9.38 -16.33
N SER A 122 -15.52 8.22 -15.70
CA SER A 122 -16.25 7.00 -16.05
C SER A 122 -17.69 6.97 -15.55
N VAL A 123 -17.97 7.61 -14.41
CA VAL A 123 -19.30 7.55 -13.76
C VAL A 123 -20.14 8.78 -14.08
N VAL A 124 -19.57 9.98 -13.92
CA VAL A 124 -20.28 11.26 -14.12
C VAL A 124 -20.25 11.69 -15.59
N GLY A 125 -19.30 11.16 -16.37
CA GLY A 125 -19.19 11.44 -17.80
C GLY A 125 -18.90 12.91 -18.09
N ALA A 126 -19.59 13.48 -19.08
CA ALA A 126 -19.42 14.89 -19.48
C ALA A 126 -19.73 15.89 -18.35
N GLY A 127 -20.54 15.52 -17.36
CA GLY A 127 -20.82 16.35 -16.18
C GLY A 127 -19.59 16.59 -15.30
N ALA A 128 -18.53 15.79 -15.41
CA ALA A 128 -17.27 15.99 -14.69
C ALA A 128 -16.34 17.04 -15.35
N VAL A 129 -16.76 17.74 -16.40
CA VAL A 129 -15.90 18.65 -17.18
C VAL A 129 -15.13 19.65 -16.32
N GLU A 130 -15.76 20.26 -15.31
CA GLU A 130 -15.09 21.22 -14.42
C GLU A 130 -14.01 20.55 -13.55
N VAL A 131 -14.25 19.33 -13.09
CA VAL A 131 -13.27 18.53 -12.33
C VAL A 131 -12.08 18.15 -13.21
N LEU A 132 -12.35 17.78 -14.47
CA LEU A 132 -11.31 17.43 -15.44
C LEU A 132 -10.47 18.64 -15.84
N LEU A 133 -11.09 19.80 -16.05
CA LEU A 133 -10.40 21.06 -16.34
C LEU A 133 -9.48 21.45 -15.18
N ALA A 134 -9.96 21.42 -13.93
CA ALA A 134 -9.12 21.70 -12.76
C ALA A 134 -7.89 20.76 -12.69
N ALA A 135 -8.04 19.49 -13.05
CA ALA A 135 -6.94 18.53 -13.08
C ALA A 135 -5.92 18.74 -14.22
N LEU A 136 -6.21 19.56 -15.23
CA LEU A 136 -5.22 19.98 -16.23
C LEU A 136 -4.14 20.89 -15.63
N GLU A 137 -4.42 21.51 -14.49
CA GLU A 137 -3.45 22.33 -13.74
C GLU A 137 -2.75 21.55 -12.62
N ASP A 138 -3.01 20.25 -12.46
CA ASP A 138 -2.40 19.47 -11.38
C ASP A 138 -0.87 19.54 -11.47
N PRO A 139 -0.13 19.74 -10.36
CA PRO A 139 1.32 19.80 -10.39
C PRO A 139 1.96 18.52 -10.95
N PHE A 140 1.30 17.37 -10.79
CA PHE A 140 1.80 16.09 -11.23
C PHE A 140 1.25 15.70 -12.61
N TRP A 141 2.16 15.53 -13.57
CA TRP A 141 1.81 15.26 -14.98
C TRP A 141 0.95 14.02 -15.20
N ARG A 142 1.02 13.00 -14.33
CA ARG A 142 0.19 11.79 -14.50
C ARG A 142 -1.29 12.06 -14.20
N VAL A 143 -1.59 13.06 -13.38
CA VAL A 143 -2.97 13.52 -13.13
C VAL A 143 -3.44 14.33 -14.34
N ARG A 144 -2.64 15.30 -14.81
CA ARG A 144 -2.91 16.06 -16.05
C ARG A 144 -3.18 15.13 -17.24
N HIS A 145 -2.33 14.13 -17.43
CA HIS A 145 -2.50 13.14 -18.49
C HIS A 145 -3.79 12.33 -18.33
N ALA A 146 -4.20 11.98 -17.11
CA ALA A 146 -5.46 11.28 -16.90
C ALA A 146 -6.67 12.16 -17.25
N ALA A 147 -6.61 13.46 -16.95
CA ALA A 147 -7.63 14.43 -17.36
C ALA A 147 -7.66 14.61 -18.88
N VAL A 148 -6.50 14.71 -19.55
CA VAL A 148 -6.42 14.74 -21.02
C VAL A 148 -7.05 13.48 -21.63
N GLN A 149 -6.71 12.29 -21.13
CA GLN A 149 -7.30 11.04 -21.62
C GLN A 149 -8.83 11.02 -21.45
N ALA A 150 -9.33 11.48 -20.31
CA ALA A 150 -10.76 11.55 -20.04
C ALA A 150 -11.48 12.55 -20.96
N LEU A 151 -10.92 13.76 -21.13
CA LEU A 151 -11.50 14.78 -22.01
C LEU A 151 -11.43 14.36 -23.49
N SER A 152 -10.35 13.71 -23.94
CA SER A 152 -10.27 13.16 -25.29
C SER A 152 -11.43 12.21 -25.56
N TRP A 153 -11.66 11.25 -24.66
CA TRP A 153 -12.72 10.25 -24.79
C TRP A 153 -14.13 10.87 -24.68
N LEU A 154 -14.39 11.70 -23.67
CA LEU A 154 -15.70 12.34 -23.48
C LEU A 154 -16.02 13.41 -24.53
N GLY A 155 -14.99 13.98 -25.15
CA GLY A 155 -15.11 14.94 -26.24
C GLY A 155 -15.31 14.30 -27.61
N GLU A 156 -15.16 12.98 -27.77
CA GLU A 156 -15.43 12.30 -29.03
C GLU A 156 -16.93 12.44 -29.37
N GLY A 157 -17.26 13.17 -30.44
CA GLY A 157 -18.65 13.46 -30.81
C GLY A 157 -19.40 14.47 -29.92
N ASN A 158 -18.77 15.08 -28.91
CA ASN A 158 -19.41 16.01 -27.98
C ASN A 158 -18.92 17.45 -28.14
N GLU A 159 -19.53 18.20 -29.06
CA GLU A 159 -19.11 19.58 -29.38
C GLU A 159 -19.37 20.56 -28.22
N SER A 160 -20.36 20.30 -27.37
CA SER A 160 -20.62 21.14 -26.19
C SER A 160 -19.46 21.08 -25.20
N LEU A 161 -18.95 19.87 -24.92
CA LEU A 161 -17.77 19.68 -24.07
C LEU A 161 -16.52 20.31 -24.70
N ARG A 162 -16.29 20.11 -26.01
CA ARG A 162 -15.17 20.74 -26.72
C ARG A 162 -15.22 22.26 -26.62
N ARG A 163 -16.40 22.86 -26.83
CA ARG A 163 -16.62 24.31 -26.68
C ARG A 163 -16.28 24.77 -25.27
N ARG A 164 -16.77 24.09 -24.23
CA ARG A 164 -16.48 24.43 -22.83
C ARG A 164 -14.98 24.38 -22.54
N VAL A 165 -14.26 23.38 -23.04
CA VAL A 165 -12.80 23.28 -22.88
C VAL A 165 -12.08 24.46 -23.55
N ARG A 166 -12.49 24.86 -24.76
CA ARG A 166 -11.93 26.03 -25.46
C ARG A 166 -12.23 27.35 -24.73
N GLU A 167 -13.45 27.52 -24.23
CA GLU A 167 -13.86 28.72 -23.49
C GLU A 167 -13.02 28.95 -22.23
N VAL A 168 -12.77 27.89 -21.45
CA VAL A 168 -11.94 27.99 -20.24
C VAL A 168 -10.48 28.20 -20.61
N ALA A 169 -9.97 27.53 -21.65
CA ALA A 169 -8.61 27.73 -22.13
C ALA A 169 -8.32 29.14 -22.68
N ALA A 170 -9.35 29.83 -23.16
CA ALA A 170 -9.24 31.19 -23.70
C ALA A 170 -9.12 32.27 -22.61
N LYS A 171 -9.40 31.96 -21.34
CA LYS A 171 -9.36 32.88 -20.20
C LYS A 171 -8.01 32.81 -19.49
N PRO A 172 -7.13 33.83 -19.61
CA PRO A 172 -5.77 33.78 -19.05
C PRO A 172 -5.73 33.56 -17.53
N GLU A 173 -6.73 34.05 -16.81
CA GLU A 173 -6.88 33.92 -15.36
C GLU A 173 -7.28 32.49 -14.90
N GLN A 174 -7.86 31.68 -15.80
CA GLN A 174 -8.32 30.32 -15.53
C GLN A 174 -7.44 29.23 -16.16
N ALA A 175 -6.66 29.58 -17.18
CA ALA A 175 -5.83 28.65 -17.94
C ALA A 175 -4.35 29.07 -17.95
N ARG A 176 -3.60 28.56 -16.96
CA ARG A 176 -2.14 28.69 -16.90
C ARG A 176 -1.47 27.88 -18.00
N GLY A 177 -0.13 27.94 -18.04
CA GLY A 177 0.69 27.22 -19.01
C GLY A 177 0.39 25.71 -19.16
N PRO A 178 0.09 24.95 -18.07
CA PRO A 178 -0.20 23.53 -18.17
C PRO A 178 -1.54 23.24 -18.85
N MET A 179 -2.59 23.98 -18.49
CA MET A 179 -3.92 23.82 -19.09
C MET A 179 -3.91 24.14 -20.58
N ARG A 180 -3.32 25.27 -20.98
CA ARG A 180 -3.23 25.65 -22.41
C ARG A 180 -2.50 24.61 -23.25
N SER A 181 -1.39 24.07 -22.72
CA SER A 181 -0.63 23.01 -23.40
C SER A 181 -1.43 21.71 -23.52
N ALA A 182 -2.18 21.36 -22.47
CA ALA A 182 -3.05 20.20 -22.49
C ALA A 182 -4.25 20.37 -23.44
N VAL A 183 -4.83 21.56 -23.54
CA VAL A 183 -5.90 21.87 -24.52
C VAL A 183 -5.37 21.81 -25.95
N ALA A 184 -4.16 22.31 -26.21
CA ALA A 184 -3.51 22.15 -27.52
C ALA A 184 -3.31 20.67 -27.90
N TRP A 185 -3.04 19.80 -26.92
CA TRP A 185 -3.06 18.35 -27.16
C TRP A 185 -4.45 17.88 -27.58
N LEU A 186 -5.50 18.28 -26.87
CA LEU A 186 -6.88 17.86 -27.13
C LEU A 186 -7.37 18.28 -28.52
N GLU A 187 -7.10 19.53 -28.94
CA GLU A 187 -7.49 20.02 -30.27
C GLU A 187 -6.85 19.22 -31.40
N LEU A 188 -5.58 18.83 -31.25
CA LEU A 188 -4.89 17.98 -32.20
C LEU A 188 -5.46 16.54 -32.26
N GLU A 189 -6.03 16.02 -31.16
CA GLU A 189 -6.70 14.71 -31.17
C GLU A 189 -8.13 14.78 -31.74
N TRP A 190 -8.85 15.87 -31.45
CA TRP A 190 -10.21 16.09 -31.97
C TRP A 190 -10.23 16.54 -33.43
N GLY A 191 -9.15 17.16 -33.91
CA GLY A 191 -8.93 17.60 -35.28
C GLY A 191 -8.54 16.46 -36.21
N THR A 192 -9.47 15.53 -36.47
CA THR A 192 -9.40 14.64 -37.64
C THR A 192 -10.67 14.78 -38.47
N GLU A 193 -10.83 15.95 -39.10
CA GLU A 193 -11.47 16.12 -40.40
C GLU A 193 -11.03 17.49 -40.94
N ALA A 194 -10.26 17.48 -42.04
CA ALA A 194 -9.80 18.65 -42.81
C ALA A 194 -8.81 19.63 -42.12
N GLN A 195 -7.51 19.30 -42.20
CA GLN A 195 -6.45 20.15 -42.78
C GLN A 195 -5.08 19.58 -42.40
N ALA A 196 -4.58 18.64 -43.21
CA ALA A 196 -3.15 18.44 -43.34
C ALA A 196 -2.57 19.65 -44.10
N SER A 197 -2.20 20.69 -43.37
CA SER A 197 -1.18 21.63 -43.83
C SER A 197 0.13 21.26 -43.14
N PRO A 198 1.26 21.21 -43.86
CA PRO A 198 2.53 20.84 -43.27
C PRO A 198 2.88 21.93 -42.25
N LEU A 199 2.98 21.55 -40.97
CA LEU A 199 3.61 22.38 -39.96
C LEU A 199 4.94 22.85 -40.52
N GLY A 200 5.03 24.14 -40.82
CA GLY A 200 6.24 24.78 -41.28
C GLY A 200 7.39 24.42 -40.34
N GLU A 201 8.54 24.15 -40.94
CA GLU A 201 9.80 23.91 -40.26
C GLU A 201 9.98 24.90 -39.09
N VAL A 202 9.74 24.43 -37.87
CA VAL A 202 10.35 25.04 -36.70
C VAL A 202 11.82 24.68 -36.83
N ARG A 203 12.56 25.61 -37.44
CA ARG A 203 14.02 25.54 -37.57
C ARG A 203 14.62 25.08 -36.26
N HIS A 204 15.40 24.01 -36.34
CA HIS A 204 16.31 23.59 -35.30
C HIS A 204 17.24 24.75 -34.95
N GLY A 205 16.94 25.42 -33.83
CA GLY A 205 17.94 26.19 -33.11
C GLY A 205 18.89 25.21 -32.44
N GLU A 206 20.14 25.26 -32.86
CA GLU A 206 21.28 24.61 -32.21
C GLU A 206 21.32 24.93 -30.71
N GLY A 207 21.97 24.04 -29.96
CA GLY A 207 22.00 23.99 -28.50
C GLY A 207 22.02 25.35 -27.78
N ALA A 208 20.87 25.71 -27.20
CA ALA A 208 20.80 26.65 -26.11
C ALA A 208 19.93 26.02 -25.02
N SER A 209 20.55 25.71 -23.87
CA SER A 209 19.86 25.23 -22.68
C SER A 209 18.74 26.20 -22.31
N ILE A 210 17.53 25.69 -22.07
CA ILE A 210 16.38 26.42 -21.52
C ILE A 210 16.60 26.73 -20.00
N GLY A 211 17.85 26.90 -19.59
CA GLY A 211 18.26 27.38 -18.27
C GLY A 211 18.63 28.87 -18.24
N GLN A 212 18.58 29.59 -19.37
CA GLN A 212 19.11 30.96 -19.48
C GLN A 212 18.11 32.04 -19.90
N ARG A 213 16.79 31.82 -19.80
CA ARG A 213 15.81 32.87 -20.12
C ARG A 213 14.73 33.03 -19.07
N PHE A 214 15.12 33.32 -17.82
CA PHE A 214 14.32 34.09 -16.86
C PHE A 214 15.27 34.61 -15.77
N SER A 215 15.92 35.73 -16.08
CA SER A 215 16.60 36.57 -15.11
C SER A 215 15.74 37.81 -14.89
N SER A 216 14.83 37.74 -13.91
CA SER A 216 14.36 38.91 -13.17
C SER A 216 15.24 39.04 -11.92
N GLU A 217 15.55 40.28 -11.56
CA GLU A 217 16.77 40.78 -10.91
C GLU A 217 17.06 40.37 -9.44
N GLY A 218 16.62 39.19 -8.97
CA GLY A 218 16.89 38.68 -7.60
C GLY A 218 17.68 37.36 -7.49
N LEU A 219 17.94 36.66 -8.60
CA LEU A 219 18.26 35.20 -8.62
C LEU A 219 19.74 34.82 -8.91
N ALA A 220 20.70 35.72 -8.67
CA ALA A 220 22.07 35.53 -9.17
C ALA A 220 22.88 34.39 -8.51
N LEU A 221 22.57 33.94 -7.29
CA LEU A 221 23.34 32.89 -6.58
C LEU A 221 22.77 31.47 -6.75
N GLY A 222 21.45 31.29 -6.68
CA GLY A 222 20.80 29.98 -6.83
C GLY A 222 20.93 29.38 -8.24
N ALA A 223 20.93 30.19 -9.29
CA ALA A 223 21.07 29.74 -10.68
C ALA A 223 22.47 29.18 -10.99
N SER A 224 23.51 29.62 -10.28
CA SER A 224 24.88 29.08 -10.41
C SER A 224 25.03 27.68 -9.77
N MET A 225 24.12 27.29 -8.88
CA MET A 225 24.23 26.07 -8.07
C MET A 225 23.47 24.89 -8.68
N ALA A 226 22.36 25.16 -9.35
CA ALA A 226 21.52 24.14 -9.97
C ALA A 226 22.22 23.47 -11.16
N SER A 227 22.20 22.14 -11.17
CA SER A 227 22.57 21.31 -12.32
C SER A 227 21.34 20.55 -12.82
N GLU A 228 21.34 20.15 -14.10
CA GLU A 228 20.35 19.21 -14.62
C GLU A 228 20.42 17.83 -13.92
N ASP A 229 21.55 17.54 -13.26
CA ASP A 229 21.74 16.38 -12.40
C ASP A 229 21.58 16.78 -10.91
N PRO A 230 20.51 16.33 -10.24
CA PRO A 230 20.25 16.74 -8.86
C PRO A 230 21.28 16.18 -7.87
N ALA A 231 22.03 15.13 -8.22
CA ALA A 231 23.12 14.63 -7.38
C ALA A 231 24.28 15.61 -7.32
N VAL A 232 24.58 16.27 -8.45
CA VAL A 232 25.60 17.34 -8.53
C VAL A 232 25.15 18.55 -7.73
N THR A 233 23.89 18.97 -7.88
CA THR A 233 23.30 20.04 -7.05
C THR A 233 23.43 19.71 -5.56
N THR A 234 23.09 18.48 -5.17
CA THR A 234 23.19 18.02 -3.78
C THR A 234 24.63 18.08 -3.25
N ALA A 235 25.61 17.58 -4.02
CA ALA A 235 27.02 17.60 -3.60
C ALA A 235 27.58 19.03 -3.47
N ARG A 236 27.26 19.91 -4.43
CA ARG A 236 27.65 21.33 -4.38
C ARG A 236 27.09 22.04 -3.15
N LEU A 237 25.84 21.73 -2.79
CA LEU A 237 25.17 22.28 -1.61
C LEU A 237 25.66 21.66 -0.30
N GLU A 238 26.00 20.37 -0.29
CA GLU A 238 26.51 19.68 0.90
C GLU A 238 27.88 20.23 1.33
N ALA A 239 28.71 20.65 0.37
CA ALA A 239 30.01 21.28 0.63
C ALA A 239 29.91 22.71 1.22
N ARG A 240 28.72 23.30 1.32
CA ARG A 240 28.51 24.67 1.83
C ARG A 240 27.85 24.70 3.20
N ALA A 241 28.04 25.82 3.91
CA ALA A 241 27.38 26.10 5.18
C ALA A 241 25.88 26.42 4.99
N ALA A 242 25.08 26.28 6.05
CA ALA A 242 23.63 26.46 5.98
C ALA A 242 23.22 27.92 5.64
N GLU A 243 24.11 28.88 5.91
CA GLU A 243 23.95 30.31 5.67
C GLU A 243 24.23 30.70 4.21
N SER A 244 24.75 29.79 3.37
CA SER A 244 25.18 30.11 2.02
C SER A 244 24.06 30.42 1.03
N LEU A 245 22.82 30.12 1.41
CA LEU A 245 21.59 30.36 0.66
C LEU A 245 20.57 31.02 1.60
N SER A 246 19.63 31.75 1.00
CA SER A 246 18.49 32.30 1.72
C SER A 246 17.58 31.19 2.29
N ALA A 247 16.78 31.53 3.30
CA ALA A 247 15.77 30.63 3.85
C ALA A 247 14.79 30.13 2.76
N ARG A 248 14.36 31.05 1.88
CA ARG A 248 13.49 30.78 0.73
C ARG A 248 14.09 29.71 -0.19
N GLU A 249 15.34 29.87 -0.61
CA GLU A 249 16.00 28.91 -1.50
C GLU A 249 16.09 27.51 -0.88
N TRP A 250 16.33 27.38 0.43
CA TRP A 250 16.31 26.08 1.10
C TRP A 250 14.91 25.46 1.16
N VAL A 251 13.87 26.27 1.38
CA VAL A 251 12.47 25.81 1.39
C VAL A 251 12.03 25.30 0.02
N GLU A 252 12.51 25.91 -1.07
CA GLU A 252 12.21 25.45 -2.44
C GLU A 252 12.63 24.00 -2.66
N TRP A 253 13.79 23.61 -2.15
CA TRP A 253 14.33 22.26 -2.32
C TRP A 253 13.55 21.17 -1.58
N LEU A 254 12.68 21.51 -0.63
CA LEU A 254 11.82 20.52 0.05
C LEU A 254 10.78 19.89 -0.89
N GLY A 255 10.41 20.58 -1.96
CA GLY A 255 9.50 20.06 -2.99
C GLY A 255 10.19 19.28 -4.11
N ASP A 256 11.53 19.15 -4.08
CA ASP A 256 12.27 18.53 -5.18
C ASP A 256 12.02 17.01 -5.24
N PRO A 257 11.82 16.39 -6.42
CA PRO A 257 11.65 14.94 -6.53
C PRO A 257 12.87 14.13 -6.05
N HIS A 258 14.07 14.71 -5.99
CA HIS A 258 15.30 14.06 -5.55
C HIS A 258 15.41 14.00 -4.02
N GLU A 259 15.27 12.80 -3.46
CA GLU A 259 15.28 12.57 -2.01
C GLU A 259 16.54 13.09 -1.30
N PRO A 260 17.78 12.82 -1.77
CA PRO A 260 18.98 13.36 -1.12
C PRO A 260 18.97 14.88 -0.97
N LEU A 261 18.45 15.60 -1.97
CA LEU A 261 18.38 17.06 -1.95
C LEU A 261 17.36 17.57 -0.94
N ARG A 262 16.18 16.94 -0.86
CA ARG A 262 15.18 17.24 0.17
C ARG A 262 15.72 17.00 1.57
N VAL A 263 16.38 15.85 1.78
CA VAL A 263 16.97 15.48 3.07
C VAL A 263 18.05 16.49 3.49
N LEU A 264 18.90 16.91 2.54
CA LEU A 264 19.89 17.96 2.77
C LEU A 264 19.23 19.29 3.11
N ALA A 265 18.25 19.75 2.33
CA ALA A 265 17.53 20.99 2.56
C ALA A 265 16.87 21.02 3.94
N ARG A 266 16.16 19.95 4.31
CA ARG A 266 15.58 19.77 5.65
C ARG A 266 16.64 19.84 6.75
N ARG A 267 17.80 19.19 6.55
CA ARG A 267 18.93 19.24 7.49
C ARG A 267 19.44 20.68 7.66
N ARG A 268 19.66 21.40 6.56
CA ARG A 268 20.15 22.79 6.57
C ARG A 268 19.15 23.75 7.19
N LEU A 269 17.85 23.62 6.92
CA LEU A 269 16.82 24.42 7.58
C LEU A 269 16.82 24.24 9.10
N ARG A 270 17.04 23.01 9.60
CA ARG A 270 17.18 22.75 11.04
C ARG A 270 18.46 23.34 11.63
N GLU A 271 19.57 23.31 10.91
CA GLU A 271 20.84 23.91 11.37
C GLU A 271 20.72 25.43 11.55
N ARG A 272 19.95 26.09 10.69
CA ARG A 272 19.73 27.55 10.74
C ARG A 272 18.98 28.03 11.97
N LYS A 273 18.10 27.20 12.55
CA LYS A 273 17.23 27.56 13.69
C LYS A 273 16.49 28.89 13.48
N ASP A 274 16.05 29.12 12.25
CA ASP A 274 15.44 30.36 11.78
C ASP A 274 13.91 30.22 11.78
N PRO A 275 13.18 30.95 12.65
CA PRO A 275 11.72 30.85 12.72
C PRO A 275 11.04 31.23 11.40
N GLU A 276 11.59 32.19 10.67
CA GLU A 276 11.02 32.64 9.39
C GLU A 276 11.20 31.58 8.30
N ALA A 277 12.37 30.93 8.28
CA ALA A 277 12.59 29.77 7.41
C ALA A 277 11.59 28.64 7.70
N MET A 278 11.28 28.42 8.99
CA MET A 278 10.31 27.41 9.39
C MET A 278 8.89 27.81 8.99
N ARG A 279 8.50 29.09 9.15
CA ARG A 279 7.22 29.63 8.69
C ARG A 279 7.04 29.40 7.19
N LEU A 280 8.03 29.78 6.38
CA LEU A 280 8.03 29.58 4.93
C LEU A 280 7.93 28.09 4.55
N ALA A 281 8.61 27.20 5.27
CA ALA A 281 8.52 25.76 5.03
C ALA A 281 7.10 25.21 5.22
N LEU A 282 6.30 25.81 6.09
CA LEU A 282 4.93 25.40 6.34
C LEU A 282 3.95 25.78 5.23
N HIS A 283 4.34 26.63 4.27
CA HIS A 283 3.55 26.86 3.06
C HIS A 283 3.33 25.56 2.26
N TRP A 284 4.21 24.58 2.40
CA TRP A 284 4.02 23.24 1.81
C TRP A 284 2.88 22.43 2.44
N LEU A 285 2.33 22.86 3.58
CA LEU A 285 1.12 22.27 4.14
C LEU A 285 -0.15 22.72 3.38
N ASP A 286 -0.08 23.86 2.70
CA ASP A 286 -1.20 24.47 1.95
C ASP A 286 -1.25 24.03 0.49
N GLU A 287 -0.17 23.43 -0.02
CA GLU A 287 -0.12 22.80 -1.34
C GLU A 287 0.15 21.29 -1.21
N PRO A 288 -0.84 20.50 -0.71
CA PRO A 288 -0.64 19.08 -0.45
C PRO A 288 -0.40 18.29 -1.73
N ARG A 289 -0.70 18.84 -2.92
CA ARG A 289 -0.65 18.11 -4.18
C ARG A 289 0.79 17.85 -4.67
N VAL A 290 1.77 18.59 -4.13
CA VAL A 290 3.19 18.41 -4.45
C VAL A 290 3.76 17.26 -3.62
N PRO A 291 4.22 16.16 -4.25
CA PRO A 291 4.72 14.99 -3.55
C PRO A 291 5.89 15.32 -2.62
N HIS A 292 5.95 14.66 -1.46
CA HIS A 292 7.01 14.78 -0.44
C HIS A 292 7.08 16.12 0.28
N ALA A 293 6.73 17.23 -0.35
CA ALA A 293 6.89 18.55 0.25
C ALA A 293 6.15 18.69 1.59
N GLN A 294 4.91 18.20 1.64
CA GLN A 294 4.13 18.16 2.88
C GLN A 294 4.78 17.24 3.94
N ASP A 295 5.31 16.09 3.53
CA ASP A 295 6.01 15.16 4.43
C ASP A 295 7.28 15.78 5.00
N GLU A 296 8.03 16.52 4.18
CA GLU A 296 9.21 17.26 4.60
C GLU A 296 8.87 18.40 5.58
N ALA A 297 7.80 19.16 5.31
CA ALA A 297 7.31 20.19 6.21
C ALA A 297 6.83 19.61 7.54
N ARG A 298 6.10 18.49 7.52
CA ARG A 298 5.71 17.78 8.76
C ARG A 298 6.93 17.23 9.50
N ALA A 299 7.92 16.67 8.80
CA ALA A 299 9.15 16.20 9.42
C ALA A 299 9.93 17.34 10.10
N LEU A 300 9.89 18.56 9.56
CA LEU A 300 10.45 19.74 10.24
C LEU A 300 9.71 20.03 11.56
N LEU A 301 8.38 19.96 11.57
CA LEU A 301 7.56 20.15 12.79
C LEU A 301 7.81 19.08 13.86
N GLU A 302 7.98 17.81 13.47
CA GLU A 302 8.27 16.71 14.41
C GLU A 302 9.56 16.91 15.21
N ARG A 303 10.52 17.64 14.63
CA ARG A 303 11.81 17.97 15.25
C ARG A 303 12.06 19.46 15.10
N LEU A 304 11.14 20.24 15.65
CA LEU A 304 11.23 21.69 15.65
C LEU A 304 12.45 22.14 16.47
N VAL A 305 13.20 23.08 15.91
CA VAL A 305 14.44 23.63 16.50
C VAL A 305 14.31 25.10 16.91
N VAL A 306 13.10 25.64 16.78
CA VAL A 306 12.70 27.00 17.15
C VAL A 306 11.60 26.92 18.20
N ASP A 307 11.35 28.02 18.89
CA ASP A 307 10.24 28.11 19.84
C ASP A 307 8.90 27.96 19.09
N GLU A 308 8.08 26.99 19.51
CA GLU A 308 6.83 26.69 18.81
C GLU A 308 5.76 27.77 19.00
N VAL A 309 5.79 28.50 20.12
CA VAL A 309 4.84 29.59 20.42
C VAL A 309 5.19 30.84 19.60
N ASP A 310 6.48 31.22 19.53
CA ASP A 310 6.95 32.32 18.66
C ASP A 310 6.62 32.03 17.18
N LEU A 311 6.84 30.79 16.72
CA LEU A 311 6.48 30.40 15.36
C LEU A 311 4.95 30.48 15.13
N ALA A 312 4.14 30.06 16.10
CA ALA A 312 2.68 30.16 16.01
C ALA A 312 2.21 31.62 15.97
N GLU A 313 2.81 32.52 16.75
CA GLU A 313 2.52 33.97 16.71
C GLU A 313 2.83 34.55 15.32
N ARG A 314 3.98 34.20 14.73
CA ARG A 314 4.35 34.64 13.38
C ARG A 314 3.38 34.15 12.31
N ILE A 315 2.92 32.90 12.40
CA ILE A 315 1.93 32.33 11.46
C ILE A 315 0.60 33.07 11.58
N LEU A 316 0.14 33.36 12.80
CA LEU A 316 -1.13 34.06 13.05
C LEU A 316 -1.08 35.55 12.69
N ALA A 317 0.11 36.16 12.66
CA ALA A 317 0.32 37.53 12.22
C ALA A 317 0.31 37.69 10.69
N ALA A 318 0.47 36.60 9.93
CA ALA A 318 0.44 36.59 8.47
C ALA A 318 -0.98 36.28 7.93
N PRO A 319 -1.26 36.55 6.63
CA PRO A 319 -2.51 36.13 6.01
C PRO A 319 -2.79 34.63 6.24
N PRO A 320 -4.03 34.26 6.59
CA PRO A 320 -4.31 32.91 7.09
C PRO A 320 -4.16 31.86 5.99
N ARG A 321 -3.17 30.98 6.16
CA ARG A 321 -2.96 29.80 5.32
C ARG A 321 -3.43 28.55 6.06
N PRO A 322 -4.47 27.82 5.58
CA PRO A 322 -5.12 26.73 6.31
C PRO A 322 -4.18 25.69 6.96
N GLY A 323 -3.15 25.23 6.25
CA GLY A 323 -2.21 24.21 6.70
C GLY A 323 -1.34 24.69 7.85
N ALA A 324 -0.68 25.85 7.68
CA ALA A 324 0.11 26.48 8.73
C ALA A 324 -0.77 26.91 9.92
N LEU A 325 -1.95 27.46 9.65
CA LEU A 325 -2.93 27.90 10.64
C LEU A 325 -3.42 26.73 11.51
N ALA A 326 -3.74 25.57 10.92
CA ALA A 326 -4.16 24.40 11.68
C ALA A 326 -3.06 23.90 12.64
N TRP A 327 -1.79 24.10 12.29
CA TRP A 327 -0.68 23.83 13.21
C TRP A 327 -0.60 24.89 14.31
N ALA A 328 -0.58 26.18 13.96
CA ALA A 328 -0.48 27.29 14.91
C ALA A 328 -1.65 27.30 15.92
N ALA A 329 -2.87 27.05 15.46
CA ALA A 329 -4.05 26.95 16.31
C ALA A 329 -3.93 25.79 17.31
N ARG A 330 -3.39 24.63 16.91
CA ARG A 330 -3.14 23.51 17.84
C ARG A 330 -2.07 23.85 18.87
N ILE A 331 -1.03 24.61 18.50
CA ILE A 331 -0.03 25.09 19.44
C ILE A 331 -0.65 26.06 20.45
N ALA A 332 -1.52 26.97 20.01
CA ALA A 332 -2.23 27.89 20.89
C ALA A 332 -3.08 27.14 21.93
N VAL A 333 -3.78 26.06 21.54
CA VAL A 333 -4.54 25.19 22.46
C VAL A 333 -3.62 24.38 23.38
N LYS A 334 -2.56 23.78 22.83
CA LYS A 334 -1.60 22.94 23.57
C LYS A 334 -0.96 23.70 24.74
N HIS A 335 -0.67 24.99 24.54
CA HIS A 335 0.03 25.84 25.52
C HIS A 335 -0.88 26.84 26.23
N ASP A 336 -2.20 26.75 26.04
CA ASP A 336 -3.20 27.65 26.65
C ASP A 336 -2.86 29.15 26.47
N GLN A 337 -2.44 29.52 25.25
CA GLN A 337 -1.99 30.88 24.94
C GLN A 337 -3.18 31.81 24.65
N ALA A 338 -3.67 32.50 25.69
CA ALA A 338 -4.88 33.33 25.61
C ALA A 338 -4.93 34.30 24.41
N ARG A 339 -3.82 35.02 24.15
CA ARG A 339 -3.71 35.99 23.04
C ARG A 339 -3.82 35.30 21.66
N LEU A 340 -3.13 34.17 21.48
CA LEU A 340 -3.18 33.42 20.23
C LEU A 340 -4.56 32.79 20.02
N LEU A 341 -5.17 32.27 21.09
CA LEU A 341 -6.52 31.71 21.05
C LEU A 341 -7.57 32.76 20.67
N GLU A 342 -7.42 34.02 21.10
CA GLU A 342 -8.31 35.11 20.69
C GLU A 342 -8.24 35.37 19.19
N GLN A 343 -7.02 35.42 18.63
CA GLN A 343 -6.83 35.55 17.18
C GLN A 343 -7.42 34.35 16.43
N VAL A 344 -7.17 33.12 16.89
CA VAL A 344 -7.72 31.90 16.29
C VAL A 344 -9.26 31.93 16.30
N ARG A 345 -9.88 32.35 17.42
CA ARG A 345 -11.35 32.48 17.51
C ARG A 345 -11.92 33.49 16.51
N SER A 346 -11.24 34.62 16.27
CA SER A 346 -11.72 35.61 15.28
C SER A 346 -11.76 35.07 13.84
N LEU A 347 -10.96 34.05 13.53
CA LEU A 347 -10.91 33.40 12.22
C LEU A 347 -11.99 32.32 12.02
N ALA A 348 -12.77 31.98 13.05
CA ALA A 348 -13.82 30.96 12.95
C ALA A 348 -14.96 31.34 11.98
N ALA A 349 -15.18 32.65 11.75
CA ALA A 349 -16.19 33.18 10.83
C ALA A 349 -15.60 33.62 9.46
N HIS A 350 -14.37 33.20 9.14
CA HIS A 350 -13.68 33.62 7.92
C HIS A 350 -14.38 33.13 6.64
N SER A 351 -14.34 33.92 5.56
CA SER A 351 -15.00 33.58 4.28
C SER A 351 -14.45 32.28 3.65
N GLY A 352 -13.14 32.06 3.78
CA GLY A 352 -12.45 30.85 3.31
C GLY A 352 -12.76 29.60 4.14
N VAL A 353 -13.34 28.58 3.51
CA VAL A 353 -13.68 27.27 4.13
C VAL A 353 -12.47 26.61 4.78
N GLY A 354 -11.31 26.60 4.10
CA GLY A 354 -10.09 25.99 4.64
C GLY A 354 -9.61 26.64 5.93
N VAL A 355 -9.76 27.96 6.06
CA VAL A 355 -9.41 28.72 7.27
C VAL A 355 -10.34 28.34 8.42
N ARG A 356 -11.65 28.34 8.18
CA ARG A 356 -12.63 27.91 9.19
C ARG A 356 -12.35 26.48 9.66
N ARG A 357 -12.15 25.56 8.72
CA ARG A 357 -11.83 24.16 9.03
C ARG A 357 -10.55 24.02 9.86
N ALA A 358 -9.48 24.73 9.48
CA ALA A 358 -8.22 24.75 10.22
C ALA A 358 -8.40 25.22 11.67
N VAL A 359 -9.16 26.29 11.88
CA VAL A 359 -9.48 26.83 13.20
C VAL A 359 -10.29 25.83 14.03
N ILE A 360 -11.40 25.31 13.47
CA ILE A 360 -12.28 24.37 14.18
C ILE A 360 -11.52 23.09 14.54
N SER A 361 -10.62 22.60 13.69
CA SER A 361 -9.80 21.40 13.95
C SER A 361 -8.96 21.50 15.23
N ALA A 362 -8.68 22.71 15.71
CA ALA A 362 -7.99 22.97 16.98
C ALA A 362 -8.97 23.32 18.11
N LEU A 363 -9.91 24.25 17.87
CA LEU A 363 -10.80 24.78 18.90
C LEU A 363 -11.74 23.73 19.52
N VAL A 364 -12.04 22.63 18.82
CA VAL A 364 -12.78 21.50 19.38
C VAL A 364 -12.11 20.88 20.61
N TYR A 365 -10.80 21.11 20.80
CA TYR A 365 -10.03 20.62 21.95
C TYR A 365 -9.81 21.68 23.04
N ASP A 366 -10.22 22.93 22.82
CA ASP A 366 -10.14 24.01 23.83
C ASP A 366 -11.45 24.13 24.62
N PRO A 367 -11.43 23.93 25.95
CA PRO A 367 -12.62 24.08 26.79
C PRO A 367 -13.29 25.46 26.68
N ASN A 368 -12.50 26.54 26.55
CA ASN A 368 -13.02 27.91 26.55
C ASN A 368 -13.65 28.30 25.20
N SER A 369 -13.32 27.59 24.12
CA SER A 369 -13.86 27.83 22.78
C SER A 369 -14.93 26.81 22.37
N ARG A 370 -15.35 25.91 23.28
CA ARG A 370 -16.28 24.81 22.99
C ARG A 370 -17.59 25.28 22.34
N GLY A 371 -18.22 26.32 22.88
CA GLY A 371 -19.47 26.85 22.31
C GLY A 371 -19.32 27.32 20.86
N LEU A 372 -18.21 28.02 20.57
CA LEU A 372 -17.88 28.44 19.20
C LEU A 372 -17.60 27.24 18.30
N ALA A 373 -16.83 26.26 18.79
CA ALA A 373 -16.52 25.05 18.03
C ALA A 373 -17.78 24.25 17.67
N LEU A 374 -18.71 24.10 18.60
CA LEU A 374 -19.99 23.39 18.38
C LEU A 374 -20.92 24.14 17.42
N SER A 375 -20.91 25.48 17.44
CA SER A 375 -21.68 26.29 16.48
C SER A 375 -21.31 26.01 15.02
N ALA A 376 -20.11 25.48 14.77
CA ALA A 376 -19.66 25.09 13.44
C ALA A 376 -20.45 23.91 12.83
N LEU A 377 -21.27 23.20 13.60
CA LEU A 377 -22.26 22.26 13.04
C LEU A 377 -23.28 22.96 12.14
N ALA A 378 -23.46 24.29 12.28
CA ALA A 378 -24.31 25.09 11.40
C ALA A 378 -23.60 25.55 10.11
N ASP A 379 -22.31 25.24 9.92
CA ASP A 379 -21.57 25.66 8.73
C ASP A 379 -22.14 25.01 7.45
N ALA A 380 -22.16 25.76 6.35
CA ALA A 380 -22.63 25.26 5.06
C ALA A 380 -21.72 24.14 4.50
N ASP A 381 -20.43 24.17 4.82
CA ASP A 381 -19.46 23.20 4.32
C ASP A 381 -19.36 21.95 5.21
N GLU A 382 -19.54 20.77 4.61
CA GLU A 382 -19.46 19.48 5.31
C GLU A 382 -18.07 19.23 5.94
N GLY A 383 -17.00 19.74 5.32
CA GLY A 383 -15.63 19.59 5.81
C GLY A 383 -15.40 20.34 7.12
N VAL A 384 -16.06 21.47 7.34
CA VAL A 384 -16.00 22.21 8.61
C VAL A 384 -16.80 21.46 9.69
N ARG A 385 -18.02 21.01 9.37
CA ARG A 385 -18.85 20.22 10.29
C ARG A 385 -18.16 18.91 10.70
N ALA A 386 -17.45 18.28 9.77
CA ALA A 386 -16.72 17.04 9.99
C ALA A 386 -15.62 17.15 11.06
N GLU A 387 -15.03 18.33 11.30
CA GLU A 387 -14.03 18.51 12.38
C GLU A 387 -14.68 18.37 13.76
N VAL A 388 -15.91 18.87 13.93
CA VAL A 388 -16.70 18.71 15.17
C VAL A 388 -17.10 17.25 15.37
N ILE A 389 -17.60 16.60 14.31
CA ILE A 389 -18.00 15.18 14.36
C ILE A 389 -16.79 14.29 14.65
N THR A 390 -15.62 14.58 14.06
CA THR A 390 -14.38 13.84 14.34
C THR A 390 -13.97 13.95 15.80
N ALA A 391 -14.13 15.12 16.42
CA ALA A 391 -13.86 15.30 17.85
C ALA A 391 -14.84 14.50 18.73
N TRP A 392 -16.12 14.42 18.34
CA TRP A 392 -17.11 13.55 18.99
C TRP A 392 -16.75 12.06 18.87
N GLU A 393 -16.43 11.59 17.66
CA GLU A 393 -16.08 10.18 17.39
C GLU A 393 -14.81 9.75 18.14
N ARG A 394 -13.88 10.67 18.38
CA ARG A 394 -12.68 10.45 19.22
C ARG A 394 -12.96 10.41 20.72
N ARG A 395 -14.22 10.59 21.12
CA ARG A 395 -14.73 10.70 22.49
C ARG A 395 -14.13 11.89 23.25
N PRO A 396 -14.93 12.92 23.57
CA PRO A 396 -14.46 14.04 24.39
C PRO A 396 -13.89 13.57 25.74
N ARG A 397 -12.80 14.22 26.20
CA ARG A 397 -12.03 13.78 27.38
C ARG A 397 -12.77 13.87 28.72
N SER A 398 -13.84 14.67 28.80
CA SER A 398 -14.60 14.89 30.03
C SER A 398 -16.08 14.66 29.79
N GLN A 399 -16.79 14.16 30.80
CA GLN A 399 -18.23 13.93 30.77
C GLN A 399 -19.00 15.18 30.32
N ALA A 400 -18.71 16.34 30.93
CA ALA A 400 -19.36 17.60 30.57
C ALA A 400 -19.17 18.00 29.10
N ALA A 401 -17.95 17.80 28.56
CA ALA A 401 -17.71 18.03 27.14
C ALA A 401 -18.50 17.04 26.27
N ALA A 402 -18.56 15.76 26.65
CA ALA A 402 -19.35 14.77 25.92
C ALA A 402 -20.83 15.14 25.88
N GLU A 403 -21.39 15.60 27.00
CA GLU A 403 -22.78 16.08 27.07
C GLU A 403 -23.02 17.30 26.17
N ASP A 404 -22.13 18.30 26.18
CA ASP A 404 -22.25 19.47 25.31
C ASP A 404 -22.22 19.11 23.82
N PHE A 405 -21.28 18.23 23.42
CA PHE A 405 -21.20 17.74 22.04
C PHE A 405 -22.45 16.97 21.65
N ALA A 406 -22.93 16.08 22.52
CA ALA A 406 -24.10 15.27 22.24
C ALA A 406 -25.36 16.14 22.09
N ARG A 407 -25.56 17.15 22.95
CA ARG A 407 -26.69 18.08 22.84
C ARG A 407 -26.65 18.86 21.54
N ALA A 408 -25.48 19.38 21.16
CA ALA A 408 -25.31 20.13 19.93
C ALA A 408 -25.56 19.26 18.68
N LEU A 409 -25.15 17.99 18.69
CA LEU A 409 -25.43 17.05 17.61
C LEU A 409 -26.92 16.72 17.50
N VAL A 410 -27.61 16.50 18.61
CA VAL A 410 -29.06 16.25 18.61
C VAL A 410 -29.82 17.48 18.10
N GLU A 411 -29.43 18.70 18.47
CA GLU A 411 -30.00 19.94 17.89
C GLU A 411 -29.71 20.08 16.38
N PHE A 412 -28.56 19.59 15.93
CA PHE A 412 -28.18 19.55 14.52
C PHE A 412 -28.97 18.51 13.70
N ALA A 413 -29.62 17.52 14.35
CA ALA A 413 -30.28 16.38 13.70
C ALA A 413 -31.15 16.72 12.47
N PRO A 414 -32.01 17.76 12.46
CA PRO A 414 -32.84 18.08 11.30
C PRO A 414 -32.05 18.51 10.05
N ARG A 415 -30.79 18.88 10.21
CA ARG A 415 -29.87 19.33 9.15
C ARG A 415 -28.86 18.25 8.76
N ALA A 416 -28.82 17.11 9.46
CA ALA A 416 -27.90 16.02 9.18
C ALA A 416 -28.26 15.35 7.84
N ALA A 417 -27.40 15.52 6.83
CA ALA A 417 -27.63 15.05 5.47
C ALA A 417 -26.78 13.82 5.13
N SER A 418 -25.53 13.78 5.59
CA SER A 418 -24.64 12.65 5.29
C SER A 418 -24.87 11.47 6.25
N VAL A 419 -24.55 10.25 5.81
CA VAL A 419 -24.62 9.05 6.67
C VAL A 419 -23.79 9.24 7.94
N ARG A 420 -22.60 9.84 7.84
CA ARG A 420 -21.72 10.11 8.98
C ARG A 420 -22.35 11.10 9.97
N GLU A 421 -23.00 12.15 9.47
CA GLU A 421 -23.74 13.10 10.29
C GLU A 421 -24.90 12.41 11.03
N ARG A 422 -25.74 11.67 10.32
CA ARG A 422 -26.89 10.95 10.93
C ARG A 422 -26.43 9.88 11.93
N ARG A 423 -25.32 9.19 11.64
CA ARG A 423 -24.69 8.24 12.58
C ARG A 423 -24.20 8.95 13.85
N ALA A 424 -23.53 10.10 13.72
CA ALA A 424 -23.05 10.88 14.85
C ALA A 424 -24.22 11.39 15.72
N VAL A 425 -25.32 11.81 15.09
CA VAL A 425 -26.58 12.17 15.77
C VAL A 425 -27.16 10.97 16.53
N ALA A 426 -27.24 9.79 15.91
CA ALA A 426 -27.73 8.58 16.57
C ALA A 426 -26.85 8.18 17.76
N MET A 427 -25.53 8.29 17.63
CA MET A 427 -24.59 8.06 18.73
C MET A 427 -24.76 9.07 19.87
N ALA A 428 -25.00 10.35 19.55
CA ALA A 428 -25.25 11.39 20.52
C ALA A 428 -26.59 11.19 21.26
N ALA A 429 -27.65 10.82 20.52
CA ALA A 429 -28.94 10.48 21.11
C ALA A 429 -28.86 9.24 22.00
N ALA A 430 -28.08 8.24 21.61
CA ALA A 430 -27.81 7.06 22.43
C ALA A 430 -27.09 7.42 23.73
N PHE A 431 -26.07 8.29 23.65
CA PHE A 431 -25.34 8.78 24.82
C PHE A 431 -26.21 9.58 25.79
N LEU A 432 -27.16 10.36 25.28
CA LEU A 432 -28.13 11.12 26.08
C LEU A 432 -29.39 10.34 26.44
N GLU A 433 -29.49 9.07 26.03
CA GLU A 433 -30.65 8.20 26.25
C GLU A 433 -31.98 8.80 25.75
N LEU A 434 -31.97 9.47 24.60
CA LEU A 434 -33.13 10.16 24.02
C LEU A 434 -33.90 9.24 23.04
N PRO A 435 -35.12 8.77 23.36
CA PRO A 435 -35.81 7.78 22.53
C PRO A 435 -36.26 8.29 21.16
N GLU A 436 -36.76 9.53 21.07
CA GLU A 436 -37.38 10.04 19.83
C GLU A 436 -36.40 10.09 18.64
N PRO A 437 -35.17 10.67 18.76
CA PRO A 437 -34.18 10.60 17.68
C PRO A 437 -33.75 9.16 17.35
N LEU A 438 -33.72 8.27 18.34
CA LEU A 438 -33.36 6.87 18.13
C LEU A 438 -34.43 6.11 17.32
N PHE A 439 -35.71 6.35 17.56
CA PHE A 439 -36.79 5.77 16.75
C PHE A 439 -36.78 6.26 15.29
N LEU A 440 -36.36 7.52 15.06
CA LEU A 440 -36.15 8.01 13.69
C LEU A 440 -34.95 7.31 13.05
N ALA A 441 -33.82 7.21 13.76
CA ALA A 441 -32.61 6.59 13.27
C ALA A 441 -32.73 5.06 13.07
N SER A 442 -33.61 4.37 13.81
CA SER A 442 -33.86 2.92 13.63
C SER A 442 -34.53 2.58 12.28
N ARG A 443 -35.09 3.60 11.61
CA ARG A 443 -35.74 3.53 10.29
C ARG A 443 -34.91 4.17 9.17
N ASP A 444 -33.67 4.58 9.46
CA ASP A 444 -32.78 5.20 8.47
C ASP A 444 -32.49 4.26 7.29
N GLU A 445 -32.30 4.78 6.09
CA GLU A 445 -31.96 3.94 4.94
C GLU A 445 -30.58 3.27 5.08
N ASP A 446 -29.66 3.91 5.82
CA ASP A 446 -28.33 3.38 6.05
C ASP A 446 -28.27 2.46 7.28
N LEU A 447 -27.80 1.23 7.06
CA LEU A 447 -27.76 0.18 8.07
C LEU A 447 -26.79 0.50 9.22
N ALA A 448 -25.75 1.33 9.01
CA ALA A 448 -24.85 1.75 10.07
C ALA A 448 -25.55 2.65 11.08
N VAL A 449 -26.42 3.55 10.60
CA VAL A 449 -27.24 4.44 11.44
C VAL A 449 -28.27 3.62 12.21
N ARG A 450 -28.98 2.72 11.51
CA ARG A 450 -29.96 1.80 12.13
C ARG A 450 -29.32 0.94 13.23
N ALA A 451 -28.14 0.38 12.99
CA ALA A 451 -27.46 -0.47 13.96
C ALA A 451 -27.14 0.27 15.27
N VAL A 452 -26.68 1.53 15.19
CA VAL A 452 -26.45 2.36 16.39
C VAL A 452 -27.76 2.57 17.15
N ALA A 453 -28.83 2.93 16.44
CA ALA A 453 -30.12 3.20 17.04
C ALA A 453 -30.75 1.97 17.69
N LEU A 454 -30.76 0.84 16.99
CA LEU A 454 -31.29 -0.43 17.51
C LEU A 454 -30.54 -0.88 18.76
N ARG A 455 -29.20 -0.78 18.79
CA ARG A 455 -28.41 -1.10 19.98
C ARG A 455 -28.79 -0.24 21.17
N ALA A 456 -28.96 1.07 20.95
CA ALA A 456 -29.34 2.00 22.00
C ALA A 456 -30.77 1.70 22.51
N LEU A 457 -31.73 1.50 21.61
CA LEU A 457 -33.10 1.13 21.98
C LEU A 457 -33.18 -0.22 22.71
N ALA A 458 -32.34 -1.20 22.34
CA ALA A 458 -32.23 -2.49 23.04
C ALA A 458 -31.74 -2.28 24.47
N THR A 459 -30.72 -1.44 24.65
CA THR A 459 -30.13 -1.14 25.96
C THR A 459 -31.12 -0.41 26.87
N LEU A 460 -31.98 0.43 26.29
CA LEU A 460 -33.03 1.16 27.01
C LEU A 460 -34.32 0.35 27.22
N ASP A 461 -34.39 -0.89 26.75
CA ASP A 461 -35.57 -1.75 26.79
C ASP A 461 -36.81 -1.13 26.08
N LEU A 462 -36.56 -0.42 24.97
CA LEU A 462 -37.58 0.28 24.18
C LEU A 462 -37.88 -0.38 22.83
N LEU A 463 -37.20 -1.48 22.52
CA LEU A 463 -37.45 -2.27 21.31
C LEU A 463 -38.67 -3.17 21.48
N THR A 464 -39.59 -3.12 20.53
CA THR A 464 -40.69 -4.10 20.51
C THR A 464 -40.17 -5.48 20.10
N GLU A 465 -40.86 -6.53 20.55
CA GLU A 465 -40.51 -7.91 20.19
C GLU A 465 -40.49 -8.13 18.66
N THR A 466 -41.40 -7.50 17.93
CA THR A 466 -41.44 -7.56 16.47
C THR A 466 -40.22 -6.90 15.82
N GLU A 467 -39.77 -5.75 16.34
CA GLU A 467 -38.57 -5.07 15.82
C GLU A 467 -37.30 -5.87 16.13
N ARG A 468 -37.23 -6.49 17.31
CA ARG A 468 -36.13 -7.40 17.70
C ARG A 468 -36.06 -8.59 16.76
N GLN A 469 -37.17 -9.32 16.58
CA GLN A 469 -37.23 -10.49 15.67
C GLN A 469 -36.87 -10.11 14.22
N HIS A 470 -37.30 -8.94 13.75
CA HIS A 470 -36.95 -8.46 12.42
C HIS A 470 -35.43 -8.17 12.30
N ALA A 471 -34.82 -7.57 13.32
CA ALA A 471 -33.39 -7.31 13.33
C ALA A 471 -32.56 -8.60 13.43
N GLU A 472 -32.98 -9.56 14.26
CA GLU A 472 -32.32 -10.87 14.43
C GLU A 472 -32.34 -11.73 13.16
N SER A 473 -33.39 -11.61 12.35
CA SER A 473 -33.54 -12.35 11.09
C SER A 473 -32.96 -11.61 9.87
N HIS A 474 -32.38 -10.42 10.06
CA HIS A 474 -31.87 -9.61 8.96
C HIS A 474 -30.63 -10.24 8.31
N GLU A 475 -30.49 -10.11 6.99
CA GLU A 475 -29.34 -10.67 6.24
C GLU A 475 -27.99 -10.06 6.61
N ASP A 476 -27.99 -8.91 7.30
CA ASP A 476 -26.79 -8.11 7.58
C ASP A 476 -26.34 -8.36 9.02
N PRO A 477 -25.10 -8.82 9.26
CA PRO A 477 -24.61 -9.10 10.60
C PRO A 477 -24.57 -7.88 11.52
N TRP A 478 -24.50 -6.65 11.00
CA TRP A 478 -24.50 -5.45 11.85
C TRP A 478 -25.83 -5.22 12.57
N LEU A 479 -26.96 -5.45 11.91
CA LEU A 479 -28.27 -5.30 12.55
C LEU A 479 -28.50 -6.43 13.57
N ARG A 480 -28.12 -7.65 13.22
CA ARG A 480 -28.18 -8.79 14.14
C ARG A 480 -27.29 -8.56 15.37
N ALA A 481 -26.07 -8.08 15.17
CA ALA A 481 -25.17 -7.70 16.27
C ALA A 481 -25.72 -6.56 17.15
N ALA A 482 -26.50 -5.64 16.58
CA ALA A 482 -27.04 -4.49 17.30
C ALA A 482 -28.09 -4.89 18.35
N VAL A 483 -28.88 -5.92 18.06
CA VAL A 483 -29.93 -6.42 18.98
C VAL A 483 -29.52 -7.67 19.75
N LEU A 484 -28.29 -8.16 19.53
CA LEU A 484 -27.75 -9.32 20.23
C LEU A 484 -27.82 -9.11 21.75
N ASP A 485 -28.47 -10.04 22.42
CA ASP A 485 -28.68 -10.09 23.87
C ASP A 485 -28.34 -11.48 24.41
N MET A 486 -28.51 -11.66 25.72
CA MET A 486 -28.21 -12.92 26.38
C MET A 486 -29.07 -14.08 25.89
N ASP A 487 -30.35 -13.82 25.58
CA ASP A 487 -31.31 -14.87 25.18
C ASP A 487 -30.99 -15.42 23.79
N SER A 488 -30.51 -14.57 22.89
CA SER A 488 -30.15 -14.93 21.52
C SER A 488 -28.69 -15.38 21.35
N ALA A 489 -27.82 -15.10 22.33
CA ALA A 489 -26.37 -15.34 22.27
C ALA A 489 -25.99 -16.80 21.93
N LEU A 490 -26.63 -17.77 22.58
CA LEU A 490 -26.36 -19.20 22.37
C LEU A 490 -26.68 -19.64 20.94
N ARG A 491 -27.86 -19.26 20.43
CA ARG A 491 -28.26 -19.57 19.05
C ARG A 491 -27.27 -18.95 18.08
N VAL A 492 -26.89 -17.69 18.31
CA VAL A 492 -25.99 -16.93 17.43
C VAL A 492 -24.58 -17.52 17.40
N CYS A 493 -24.01 -17.93 18.54
CA CYS A 493 -22.64 -18.47 18.55
C CYS A 493 -22.50 -19.83 17.84
N ILE A 494 -23.62 -20.57 17.68
CA ILE A 494 -23.67 -21.87 17.02
C ILE A 494 -24.06 -21.74 15.54
N GLU A 495 -25.14 -21.01 15.26
CA GLU A 495 -25.86 -21.13 13.98
C GLU A 495 -25.57 -19.97 13.02
N ASP A 496 -25.02 -18.85 13.50
CA ASP A 496 -24.90 -17.65 12.68
C ASP A 496 -23.91 -17.86 11.51
N PRO A 497 -24.26 -17.47 10.27
CA PRO A 497 -23.35 -17.59 9.13
C PRO A 497 -22.12 -16.66 9.24
N ASP A 498 -22.22 -15.52 9.94
CA ASP A 498 -21.12 -14.58 10.07
C ASP A 498 -20.15 -14.98 11.19
N ALA A 499 -18.86 -15.10 10.85
CA ALA A 499 -17.85 -15.55 11.79
C ALA A 499 -17.64 -14.57 12.96
N SER A 500 -17.70 -13.27 12.69
CA SER A 500 -17.51 -12.24 13.72
C SER A 500 -18.66 -12.26 14.71
N LEU A 501 -19.89 -12.43 14.21
CA LEU A 501 -21.08 -12.49 15.05
C LEU A 501 -21.12 -13.75 15.91
N ARG A 502 -20.63 -14.90 15.41
CA ARG A 502 -20.45 -16.10 16.25
C ARG A 502 -19.50 -15.87 17.42
N ARG A 503 -18.37 -15.19 17.18
CA ARG A 503 -17.41 -14.83 18.25
C ARG A 503 -18.04 -13.90 19.27
N LEU A 504 -18.75 -12.86 18.81
CA LEU A 504 -19.44 -11.90 19.68
C LEU A 504 -20.53 -12.59 20.53
N GLY A 505 -21.32 -13.48 19.93
CA GLY A 505 -22.33 -14.26 20.66
C GLY A 505 -21.72 -15.13 21.76
N LEU A 506 -20.58 -15.79 21.48
CA LEU A 506 -19.88 -16.61 22.47
C LEU A 506 -19.32 -15.75 23.61
N GLU A 507 -18.67 -14.63 23.29
CA GLU A 507 -18.16 -13.69 24.30
C GLU A 507 -19.28 -13.18 25.21
N LEU A 508 -20.40 -12.77 24.61
CA LEU A 508 -21.55 -12.30 25.36
C LEU A 508 -22.10 -13.40 26.26
N ALA A 509 -22.31 -14.60 25.73
CA ALA A 509 -22.76 -15.76 26.50
C ALA A 509 -21.83 -16.00 27.70
N LEU A 510 -20.53 -16.18 27.48
CA LEU A 510 -19.58 -16.53 28.53
C LEU A 510 -19.28 -15.40 29.53
N SER A 511 -19.57 -14.14 29.18
CA SER A 511 -19.37 -12.98 30.06
C SER A 511 -20.47 -12.78 31.12
N ASN A 512 -21.56 -13.54 31.07
CA ASN A 512 -22.71 -13.32 31.93
C ASN A 512 -22.50 -13.86 33.35
N GLU A 513 -22.29 -12.95 34.31
CA GLU A 513 -22.18 -13.27 35.75
C GLU A 513 -23.46 -13.94 36.32
N ARG A 514 -24.60 -13.85 35.64
CA ARG A 514 -25.86 -14.50 36.05
C ARG A 514 -26.05 -15.90 35.49
N MET A 515 -25.15 -16.38 34.63
CA MET A 515 -25.23 -17.77 34.20
C MET A 515 -24.98 -18.69 35.40
N ASN A 516 -25.87 -19.65 35.56
CA ASN A 516 -25.66 -20.69 36.57
C ASN A 516 -24.43 -21.52 36.19
N GLU A 517 -23.77 -22.15 37.17
CA GLU A 517 -22.58 -22.99 36.95
C GLU A 517 -22.80 -24.10 35.89
N ASP A 518 -24.06 -24.46 35.62
CA ASP A 518 -24.47 -25.47 34.63
C ASP A 518 -24.70 -24.94 33.21
N GLU A 519 -24.89 -23.63 33.00
CA GLU A 519 -25.23 -23.06 31.69
C GLU A 519 -23.99 -22.83 30.81
N ALA A 520 -22.87 -22.37 31.40
CA ALA A 520 -21.63 -22.13 30.64
C ALA A 520 -21.06 -23.40 29.99
N PRO A 521 -21.04 -24.55 30.68
CA PRO A 521 -20.62 -25.81 30.07
C PRO A 521 -21.54 -26.25 28.92
N ALA A 522 -22.86 -26.02 29.04
CA ALA A 522 -23.81 -26.36 27.96
C ALA A 522 -23.55 -25.52 26.69
N VAL A 523 -23.29 -24.22 26.84
CA VAL A 523 -22.88 -23.34 25.73
C VAL A 523 -21.57 -23.82 25.11
N ALA A 524 -20.56 -24.09 25.95
CA ALA A 524 -19.26 -24.57 25.51
C ALA A 524 -19.36 -25.89 24.73
N LEU A 525 -20.13 -26.86 25.24
CA LEU A 525 -20.40 -28.13 24.58
C LEU A 525 -21.04 -27.95 23.20
N ALA A 526 -21.97 -27.00 23.05
CA ALA A 526 -22.58 -26.73 21.76
C ALA A 526 -21.60 -26.11 20.73
N CYS A 527 -20.55 -25.43 21.21
CA CYS A 527 -19.57 -24.75 20.37
C CYS A 527 -18.37 -25.63 19.94
N VAL A 528 -18.21 -26.85 20.46
CA VAL A 528 -17.03 -27.70 20.19
C VAL A 528 -16.92 -28.17 18.74
N HIS A 529 -17.99 -28.09 17.97
CA HIS A 529 -18.01 -28.40 16.53
C HIS A 529 -18.10 -27.17 15.63
N SER A 530 -17.92 -25.97 16.20
CA SER A 530 -17.89 -24.73 15.42
C SER A 530 -16.84 -24.80 14.31
N PRO A 531 -17.09 -24.29 13.11
CA PRO A 531 -16.07 -24.21 12.06
C PRO A 531 -14.94 -23.23 12.41
N ASP A 532 -15.14 -22.34 13.39
CA ASP A 532 -14.15 -21.36 13.83
C ASP A 532 -13.26 -21.92 14.95
N PRO A 533 -11.94 -22.10 14.71
CA PRO A 533 -11.00 -22.58 15.74
C PRO A 533 -10.95 -21.69 16.98
N TRP A 534 -11.19 -20.38 16.85
CA TRP A 534 -11.21 -19.48 17.99
C TRP A 534 -12.39 -19.80 18.92
N VAL A 535 -13.57 -20.05 18.36
CA VAL A 535 -14.77 -20.44 19.12
C VAL A 535 -14.54 -21.78 19.82
N ARG A 536 -13.95 -22.76 19.14
CA ARG A 536 -13.63 -24.07 19.75
C ARG A 536 -12.60 -23.96 20.87
N ALA A 537 -11.57 -23.13 20.70
CA ALA A 537 -10.56 -22.89 21.72
C ALA A 537 -11.18 -22.24 22.97
N ARG A 538 -12.01 -21.21 22.79
CA ARG A 538 -12.73 -20.56 23.90
C ARG A 538 -13.71 -21.49 24.59
N ALA A 539 -14.43 -22.30 23.84
CA ALA A 539 -15.28 -23.33 24.43
C ALA A 539 -14.48 -24.29 25.33
N ALA A 540 -13.30 -24.75 24.88
CA ALA A 540 -12.45 -25.66 25.65
C ALA A 540 -12.02 -25.09 27.01
N GLU A 541 -11.77 -23.78 27.10
CA GLU A 541 -11.36 -23.11 28.35
C GLU A 541 -12.45 -23.14 29.44
N HIS A 542 -13.71 -23.35 29.07
CA HIS A 542 -14.86 -23.40 29.98
C HIS A 542 -15.38 -24.82 30.26
N LEU A 543 -14.75 -25.85 29.68
CA LEU A 543 -15.08 -27.24 29.93
C LEU A 543 -14.24 -27.80 31.10
N ASP A 544 -14.87 -28.63 31.92
CA ASP A 544 -14.26 -29.32 33.04
C ASP A 544 -14.45 -30.84 32.91
N PRO A 545 -13.36 -31.62 32.72
CA PRO A 545 -13.46 -33.07 32.61
C PRO A 545 -13.91 -33.76 33.90
N GLU A 546 -13.94 -33.08 35.06
CA GLU A 546 -14.45 -33.61 36.33
C GLU A 546 -15.97 -33.46 36.48
N ARG A 547 -16.59 -32.49 35.79
CA ARG A 547 -18.03 -32.18 35.95
C ARG A 547 -18.91 -33.28 35.36
N ASP A 548 -18.71 -33.62 34.09
CA ASP A 548 -19.49 -34.64 33.38
C ASP A 548 -18.66 -35.35 32.29
N GLU A 549 -19.09 -36.55 31.91
CA GLU A 549 -18.47 -37.35 30.85
C GLU A 549 -18.60 -36.70 29.46
N ALA A 550 -19.67 -35.94 29.18
CA ALA A 550 -19.81 -35.24 27.90
C ALA A 550 -18.68 -34.22 27.69
N GLU A 551 -18.31 -33.49 28.75
CA GLU A 551 -17.22 -32.49 28.72
C GLU A 551 -15.86 -33.15 28.55
N LEU A 552 -15.60 -34.27 29.23
CA LEU A 552 -14.39 -35.06 29.03
C LEU A 552 -14.28 -35.54 27.57
N ARG A 553 -15.36 -36.09 27.01
CA ARG A 553 -15.39 -36.54 25.60
C ARG A 553 -15.14 -35.38 24.64
N ALA A 554 -15.70 -34.21 24.91
CA ALA A 554 -15.51 -33.01 24.11
C ALA A 554 -14.06 -32.49 24.17
N LEU A 555 -13.45 -32.41 25.35
CA LEU A 555 -12.05 -32.01 25.51
C LEU A 555 -11.09 -33.00 24.83
N LEU A 556 -11.35 -34.31 24.91
CA LEU A 556 -10.59 -35.32 24.19
C LEU A 556 -10.70 -35.14 22.67
N HIS A 557 -11.90 -34.85 22.15
CA HIS A 557 -12.09 -34.52 20.75
C HIS A 557 -11.27 -33.28 20.34
N LEU A 558 -11.37 -32.19 21.09
CA LEU A 558 -10.66 -30.94 20.83
C LEU A 558 -9.13 -31.05 20.96
N SER A 559 -8.63 -31.96 21.80
CA SER A 559 -7.18 -32.23 21.92
C SER A 559 -6.54 -32.76 20.63
N ARG A 560 -7.37 -33.26 19.70
CA ARG A 560 -6.96 -33.74 18.37
C ARG A 560 -7.28 -32.77 17.23
N ASP A 561 -7.70 -31.55 17.55
CA ASP A 561 -8.05 -30.54 16.55
C ASP A 561 -6.88 -30.23 15.62
N THR A 562 -7.16 -29.83 14.38
CA THR A 562 -6.13 -29.45 13.40
C THR A 562 -5.44 -28.13 13.78
N ALA A 563 -6.16 -27.21 14.44
CA ALA A 563 -5.66 -25.93 14.89
C ALA A 563 -4.85 -26.07 16.21
N PRO A 564 -3.58 -25.63 16.24
CA PRO A 564 -2.75 -25.72 17.44
C PRO A 564 -3.35 -25.04 18.67
N MET A 565 -4.00 -23.88 18.50
CA MET A 565 -4.62 -23.13 19.60
C MET A 565 -5.72 -23.92 20.32
N VAL A 566 -6.53 -24.69 19.57
CA VAL A 566 -7.62 -25.50 20.14
C VAL A 566 -7.05 -26.65 20.95
N ARG A 567 -6.01 -27.33 20.42
CA ARG A 567 -5.34 -28.41 21.15
C ARG A 567 -4.73 -27.92 22.45
N MET A 568 -4.09 -26.74 22.45
CA MET A 568 -3.52 -26.13 23.65
C MET A 568 -4.60 -25.77 24.67
N ALA A 569 -5.70 -25.17 24.22
CA ALA A 569 -6.82 -24.81 25.10
C ALA A 569 -7.47 -26.04 25.75
N ALA A 570 -7.63 -27.14 24.99
CA ALA A 570 -8.17 -28.39 25.51
C ALA A 570 -7.20 -29.15 26.42
N ALA A 571 -5.89 -29.02 26.21
CA ALA A 571 -4.89 -29.68 27.04
C ALA A 571 -4.87 -29.15 28.47
N SER A 572 -5.04 -27.83 28.66
CA SER A 572 -5.00 -27.19 29.98
C SER A 572 -5.97 -27.80 31.02
N PRO A 573 -7.30 -27.93 30.75
CA PRO A 573 -8.22 -28.56 31.70
C PRO A 573 -7.99 -30.07 31.84
N LEU A 574 -7.56 -30.77 30.79
CA LEU A 574 -7.22 -32.20 30.88
C LEU A 574 -6.01 -32.42 31.80
N GLU A 575 -4.96 -31.62 31.68
CA GLU A 575 -3.77 -31.72 32.54
C GLU A 575 -4.06 -31.37 34.00
N ALA A 576 -5.00 -30.45 34.25
CA ALA A 576 -5.41 -30.06 35.60
C ALA A 576 -6.32 -31.09 36.30
N CYS A 577 -6.87 -32.06 35.56
CA CYS A 577 -7.81 -33.05 36.07
C CYS A 577 -7.10 -34.14 36.91
N ALA A 578 -7.35 -34.15 38.21
CA ALA A 578 -6.74 -35.12 39.12
C ALA A 578 -7.24 -36.55 38.89
N SER A 579 -8.51 -36.69 38.48
CA SER A 579 -9.16 -37.98 38.23
C SER A 579 -9.02 -38.50 36.78
N LEU A 580 -8.20 -37.85 35.94
CA LEU A 580 -8.14 -38.11 34.50
C LEU A 580 -7.84 -39.57 34.16
N GLU A 581 -6.79 -40.17 34.75
CA GLU A 581 -6.37 -41.55 34.44
C GLU A 581 -7.51 -42.56 34.67
N THR A 582 -8.21 -42.44 35.81
CA THR A 582 -9.33 -43.33 36.16
C THR A 582 -10.52 -43.15 35.21
N ARG A 583 -10.82 -41.91 34.82
CA ARG A 583 -11.89 -41.61 33.88
C ARG A 583 -11.57 -42.12 32.47
N LEU A 584 -10.32 -41.96 32.01
CA LEU A 584 -9.86 -42.51 30.74
C LEU A 584 -9.93 -44.05 30.74
N ASP A 585 -9.50 -44.69 31.82
CA ASP A 585 -9.63 -46.15 31.98
C ASP A 585 -11.11 -46.56 31.87
N ALA A 586 -12.04 -45.89 32.56
CA ALA A 586 -13.46 -46.18 32.46
C ALA A 586 -14.00 -46.06 31.02
N LEU A 587 -13.64 -44.98 30.32
CA LEU A 587 -14.05 -44.69 28.94
C LEU A 587 -13.50 -45.74 27.95
N LEU A 588 -12.29 -46.26 28.21
CA LEU A 588 -11.68 -47.33 27.41
C LEU A 588 -12.31 -48.70 27.68
N HIS A 589 -12.84 -48.94 28.88
CA HIS A 589 -13.49 -50.18 29.30
C HIS A 589 -14.99 -50.26 28.96
N GLU A 590 -15.64 -49.16 28.56
CA GLU A 590 -17.05 -49.17 28.12
C GLU A 590 -17.26 -50.20 26.99
N ALA A 591 -17.98 -51.28 27.32
CA ALA A 591 -18.21 -52.40 26.42
C ALA A 591 -19.28 -52.06 25.37
N HIS A 592 -18.86 -52.00 24.10
CA HIS A 592 -19.73 -52.01 22.92
C HIS A 592 -20.79 -50.89 22.85
N ALA A 593 -20.35 -49.66 22.59
CA ALA A 593 -21.22 -48.71 21.87
C ALA A 593 -21.51 -49.28 20.46
N PRO A 594 -22.75 -49.22 19.95
CA PRO A 594 -23.08 -49.86 18.68
C PRO A 594 -22.38 -49.16 17.50
N ALA A 595 -21.72 -49.97 16.68
CA ALA A 595 -21.25 -49.74 15.31
C ALA A 595 -20.15 -48.67 15.08
N HIS A 596 -18.96 -49.13 14.65
CA HIS A 596 -18.14 -48.67 13.50
C HIS A 596 -18.30 -47.21 12.96
N SER A 597 -18.58 -46.22 13.80
CA SER A 597 -18.62 -44.82 13.40
C SER A 597 -17.24 -44.20 13.63
N GLU A 598 -16.79 -43.39 12.67
CA GLU A 598 -15.47 -42.74 12.72
C GLU A 598 -15.29 -41.92 14.02
N ASN A 599 -16.36 -41.32 14.53
CA ASN A 599 -16.35 -40.53 15.75
C ASN A 599 -16.00 -41.35 17.01
N ALA A 600 -16.48 -42.60 17.10
CA ALA A 600 -16.17 -43.46 18.24
C ALA A 600 -14.70 -43.91 18.22
N GLU A 601 -14.17 -44.25 17.04
CA GLU A 601 -12.74 -44.57 16.88
C GLU A 601 -11.86 -43.36 17.21
N ASP A 602 -12.26 -42.16 16.79
CA ASP A 602 -11.49 -40.95 17.04
C ASP A 602 -11.45 -40.55 18.52
N LEU A 603 -12.54 -40.76 19.25
CA LEU A 603 -12.58 -40.59 20.71
C LEU A 603 -11.67 -41.60 21.43
N ARG A 604 -11.69 -42.88 21.03
CA ARG A 604 -10.80 -43.90 21.61
C ARG A 604 -9.33 -43.61 21.33
N ILE A 605 -8.99 -43.15 20.13
CA ILE A 605 -7.63 -42.71 19.78
C ILE A 605 -7.20 -41.55 20.70
N ALA A 606 -8.06 -40.56 20.94
CA ALA A 606 -7.75 -39.46 21.86
C ALA A 606 -7.53 -39.96 23.29
N ALA A 607 -8.44 -40.80 23.80
CA ALA A 607 -8.36 -41.37 25.14
C ALA A 607 -7.06 -42.16 25.34
N TRP A 608 -6.69 -43.02 24.40
CA TRP A 608 -5.42 -43.75 24.42
C TRP A 608 -4.20 -42.82 24.34
N THR A 609 -4.26 -41.77 23.52
CA THR A 609 -3.16 -40.78 23.41
C THR A 609 -2.91 -40.10 24.75
N TRP A 610 -3.98 -39.67 25.43
CA TRP A 610 -3.88 -39.05 26.74
C TRP A 610 -3.47 -40.06 27.81
N ARG A 611 -4.08 -41.26 27.84
CA ARG A 611 -3.79 -42.30 28.84
C ARG A 611 -2.32 -42.72 28.84
N LEU A 612 -1.70 -42.72 27.66
CA LEU A 612 -0.32 -43.19 27.47
C LEU A 612 0.72 -42.05 27.43
N ARG A 613 0.33 -40.80 27.69
CA ARG A 613 1.17 -39.60 27.48
C ARG A 613 2.46 -39.57 28.29
N HIS A 614 2.47 -40.21 29.47
CA HIS A 614 3.64 -40.22 30.37
C HIS A 614 4.71 -41.23 29.95
N ALA A 615 4.37 -42.19 29.09
CA ALA A 615 5.26 -43.22 28.58
C ALA A 615 6.07 -43.97 29.66
N ASP A 616 5.49 -44.13 30.85
CA ASP A 616 6.07 -44.81 32.00
C ASP A 616 5.66 -46.29 32.08
N ALA A 617 6.05 -46.98 33.16
CA ALA A 617 5.78 -48.40 33.34
C ALA A 617 4.27 -48.72 33.44
N ASP A 618 3.48 -47.86 34.09
CA ASP A 618 2.03 -48.02 34.20
C ASP A 618 1.35 -47.86 32.84
N SER A 619 1.72 -46.79 32.11
CA SER A 619 1.27 -46.55 30.73
C SER A 619 1.63 -47.74 29.84
N PHE A 620 2.82 -48.32 30.01
CA PHE A 620 3.27 -49.47 29.23
C PHE A 620 2.44 -50.72 29.50
N THR A 621 2.07 -50.98 30.77
CA THR A 621 1.14 -52.06 31.11
C THR A 621 -0.21 -51.89 30.42
N ARG A 622 -0.77 -50.67 30.39
CA ARG A 622 -2.04 -50.41 29.68
C ARG A 622 -1.93 -50.54 28.16
N LEU A 623 -0.80 -50.11 27.57
CA LEU A 623 -0.53 -50.33 26.15
C LEU A 623 -0.51 -51.83 25.80
N LEU A 624 0.08 -52.67 26.67
CA LEU A 624 0.06 -54.12 26.50
C LEU A 624 -1.35 -54.69 26.54
N GLU A 625 -2.18 -54.26 27.51
CA GLU A 625 -3.59 -54.66 27.60
C GLU A 625 -4.36 -54.31 26.31
N GLY A 626 -4.22 -53.08 25.83
CA GLY A 626 -4.88 -52.61 24.60
C GLY A 626 -4.45 -53.35 23.33
N LEU A 627 -3.16 -53.70 23.21
CA LEU A 627 -2.63 -54.44 22.05
C LEU A 627 -2.94 -55.95 22.11
N ARG A 628 -3.01 -56.55 23.30
CA ARG A 628 -3.24 -57.99 23.50
C ARG A 628 -4.72 -58.37 23.49
N GLY A 629 -5.61 -57.49 23.94
CA GLY A 629 -7.04 -57.79 24.12
C GLY A 629 -7.93 -57.75 22.87
N SER A 630 -7.38 -57.67 21.64
CA SER A 630 -8.00 -57.36 20.33
C SER A 630 -9.54 -57.28 20.21
N ILE A 631 -10.16 -56.31 20.90
CA ILE A 631 -11.54 -55.82 20.65
C ILE A 631 -11.50 -54.40 20.05
N GLU A 632 -10.31 -53.80 19.94
CA GLU A 632 -10.11 -52.44 19.40
C GLU A 632 -10.25 -52.39 17.86
N PRO A 633 -10.93 -51.36 17.32
CA PRO A 633 -11.05 -51.16 15.87
C PRO A 633 -9.68 -50.99 15.16
N PRO A 634 -9.58 -51.35 13.86
CA PRO A 634 -8.30 -51.33 13.14
C PRO A 634 -7.54 -49.99 13.16
N ARG A 635 -8.22 -48.83 13.12
CA ARG A 635 -7.53 -47.53 13.20
C ARG A 635 -6.94 -47.29 14.59
N VAL A 636 -7.68 -47.65 15.65
CA VAL A 636 -7.22 -47.55 17.05
C VAL A 636 -6.02 -48.48 17.27
N ALA A 637 -6.08 -49.72 16.81
CA ALA A 637 -4.96 -50.67 16.89
C ALA A 637 -3.71 -50.16 16.14
N THR A 638 -3.90 -49.53 14.98
CA THR A 638 -2.81 -48.90 14.22
C THR A 638 -2.21 -47.73 14.99
N HIS A 639 -3.03 -46.90 15.62
CA HIS A 639 -2.57 -45.79 16.47
C HIS A 639 -1.79 -46.28 17.70
N LEU A 640 -2.27 -47.31 18.39
CA LEU A 640 -1.55 -47.93 19.52
C LEU A 640 -0.18 -48.46 19.10
N ARG A 641 -0.09 -49.10 17.92
CA ARG A 641 1.22 -49.50 17.35
C ARG A 641 2.11 -48.30 17.09
N ALA A 642 1.59 -47.19 16.59
CA ALA A 642 2.36 -45.96 16.41
C ALA A 642 2.87 -45.39 17.75
N LEU A 643 2.04 -45.41 18.81
CA LEU A 643 2.42 -44.92 20.14
C LEU A 643 3.55 -45.75 20.79
N THR A 644 3.79 -47.00 20.37
CA THR A 644 4.97 -47.77 20.82
C THR A 644 6.31 -47.07 20.57
N LEU A 645 6.36 -46.11 19.63
CA LEU A 645 7.56 -45.31 19.37
C LEU A 645 7.84 -44.26 20.46
N THR A 646 6.84 -43.92 21.27
CA THR A 646 6.97 -42.94 22.37
C THR A 646 7.54 -43.56 23.66
N PHE A 647 7.54 -44.89 23.77
CA PHE A 647 8.03 -45.62 24.94
C PHE A 647 9.52 -45.95 24.85
N PRO A 648 10.27 -45.93 25.97
CA PRO A 648 11.67 -46.31 26.02
C PRO A 648 11.92 -47.78 25.60
N ASP A 649 12.99 -48.01 24.84
CA ASP A 649 13.39 -49.34 24.34
C ASP A 649 13.58 -50.39 25.46
N ALA A 650 13.97 -49.94 26.66
CA ALA A 650 14.17 -50.79 27.83
C ALA A 650 12.90 -51.58 28.22
N LEU A 651 11.72 -50.96 28.10
CA LEU A 651 10.44 -51.60 28.46
C LEU A 651 10.08 -52.74 27.49
N PHE A 652 10.51 -52.65 26.22
CA PHE A 652 10.27 -53.69 25.21
C PHE A 652 11.22 -54.89 25.32
N THR A 653 12.33 -54.76 26.06
CA THR A 653 13.29 -55.87 26.20
C THR A 653 12.67 -57.06 26.94
N ALA A 654 11.72 -56.80 27.83
CA ALA A 654 10.95 -57.82 28.54
C ALA A 654 9.75 -58.38 27.73
N GLU A 655 9.43 -57.79 26.58
CA GLU A 655 8.22 -58.09 25.79
C GLU A 655 8.55 -58.24 24.27
N PRO A 656 9.27 -59.31 23.88
CA PRO A 656 9.84 -59.47 22.53
C PRO A 656 8.79 -59.61 21.42
N GLU A 657 7.58 -60.10 21.73
CA GLU A 657 6.47 -60.17 20.79
C GLU A 657 5.94 -58.77 20.44
N LEU A 658 5.91 -57.85 21.42
CA LEU A 658 5.47 -56.47 21.21
C LEU A 658 6.53 -55.64 20.48
N ALA A 659 7.81 -55.94 20.70
CA ALA A 659 8.92 -55.32 19.96
C ALA A 659 8.78 -55.51 18.44
N GLN A 660 8.20 -56.64 17.99
CA GLN A 660 7.92 -56.93 16.58
C GLN A 660 6.78 -56.10 16.00
N LEU A 661 5.90 -55.56 16.86
CA LEU A 661 4.78 -54.68 16.45
C LEU A 661 5.20 -53.21 16.30
N ARG A 662 6.38 -52.83 16.79
CA ARG A 662 6.88 -51.45 16.63
C ARG A 662 7.03 -51.17 15.14
N PRO A 663 6.52 -50.03 14.63
CA PRO A 663 6.71 -49.65 13.25
C PRO A 663 8.20 -49.59 12.92
N THR A 664 8.71 -50.59 12.20
CA THR A 664 10.05 -50.51 11.64
C THR A 664 9.99 -49.49 10.51
N ALA A 665 10.68 -48.36 10.65
CA ALA A 665 10.83 -47.46 9.52
C ALA A 665 11.37 -48.29 8.34
N PRO A 666 10.67 -48.41 7.20
CA PRO A 666 11.36 -48.84 6.01
C PRO A 666 12.48 -47.82 5.84
N ALA A 667 13.73 -48.29 5.70
CA ALA A 667 14.82 -47.44 5.26
C ALA A 667 14.32 -46.79 3.98
N ARG A 668 13.89 -45.52 4.06
CA ARG A 668 13.53 -44.77 2.87
C ARG A 668 14.77 -44.90 1.99
N PRO A 669 14.69 -45.51 0.79
CA PRO A 669 15.66 -45.16 -0.20
C PRO A 669 15.56 -43.65 -0.23
N ARG A 670 16.65 -42.94 0.10
CA ARG A 670 16.73 -41.53 -0.27
C ARG A 670 16.32 -41.53 -1.73
N ALA A 671 15.13 -41.02 -2.02
CA ALA A 671 14.76 -40.80 -3.40
C ALA A 671 15.92 -39.96 -3.91
N ARG A 672 16.75 -40.55 -4.78
CA ARG A 672 17.61 -39.72 -5.62
C ARG A 672 16.62 -38.72 -6.18
N PRO A 673 16.81 -37.41 -5.94
CA PRO A 673 15.92 -36.43 -6.52
C PRO A 673 15.81 -36.83 -7.99
N ALA A 674 14.59 -37.03 -8.46
CA ALA A 674 14.36 -37.36 -9.86
C ALA A 674 15.29 -36.45 -10.64
N THR A 675 16.19 -37.03 -11.45
CA THR A 675 17.07 -36.23 -12.30
C THR A 675 16.11 -35.40 -13.14
N ARG A 676 15.87 -34.16 -12.71
CA ARG A 676 15.16 -33.17 -13.51
C ARG A 676 15.88 -33.22 -14.85
N PRO A 677 15.15 -33.30 -15.98
CA PRO A 677 15.79 -33.22 -17.27
C PRO A 677 16.75 -32.05 -17.20
N VAL A 678 18.03 -32.33 -17.44
CA VAL A 678 19.07 -31.30 -17.44
C VAL A 678 18.51 -30.20 -18.34
N PRO A 679 18.23 -28.99 -17.81
CA PRO A 679 17.73 -27.93 -18.66
C PRO A 679 18.71 -27.78 -19.81
N PRO A 680 18.23 -27.63 -21.05
CA PRO A 680 19.08 -27.69 -22.23
C PRO A 680 20.33 -26.85 -22.02
N SER A 681 21.48 -27.48 -22.24
CA SER A 681 22.79 -26.90 -21.97
C SER A 681 22.97 -25.62 -22.78
N ARG A 682 23.06 -24.52 -22.03
CA ARG A 682 23.60 -23.17 -22.31
C ARG A 682 22.52 -22.10 -22.17
N ALA A 683 22.33 -21.65 -20.93
CA ALA A 683 21.97 -20.25 -20.73
C ALA A 683 22.98 -19.43 -21.55
N SER A 684 22.48 -18.59 -22.45
CA SER A 684 23.26 -17.75 -23.36
C SER A 684 23.95 -16.64 -22.58
N SER A 685 24.94 -17.01 -21.77
CA SER A 685 25.73 -16.06 -20.99
C SER A 685 26.58 -15.23 -21.95
N ARG A 686 26.56 -13.91 -21.77
CA ARG A 686 27.22 -12.93 -22.63
C ARG A 686 28.31 -12.22 -21.83
N PRO A 687 29.49 -11.94 -22.42
CA PRO A 687 30.50 -11.15 -21.74
C PRO A 687 29.98 -9.73 -21.49
N LEU A 688 30.27 -9.20 -20.30
CA LEU A 688 30.02 -7.79 -19.98
C LEU A 688 31.26 -6.98 -20.36
N GLY A 689 31.39 -6.66 -21.65
CA GLY A 689 32.59 -6.02 -22.20
C GLY A 689 33.86 -6.81 -21.85
N GLU A 690 34.92 -6.10 -21.47
CA GLU A 690 36.20 -6.66 -21.03
C GLU A 690 36.33 -6.74 -19.50
N THR A 691 35.22 -6.67 -18.76
CA THR A 691 35.25 -6.72 -17.28
C THR A 691 35.64 -8.09 -16.70
N GLY A 692 35.64 -9.14 -17.52
CA GLY A 692 35.77 -10.53 -17.08
C GLY A 692 34.50 -11.11 -16.44
N LEU A 693 33.39 -10.37 -16.41
CA LEU A 693 32.09 -10.84 -15.94
C LEU A 693 31.28 -11.45 -17.09
N SER A 694 30.52 -12.51 -16.79
CA SER A 694 29.56 -13.12 -17.72
C SER A 694 28.14 -12.98 -17.18
N VAL A 695 27.25 -12.40 -17.97
CA VAL A 695 25.89 -12.03 -17.58
C VAL A 695 24.84 -12.77 -18.40
N SER A 696 23.70 -13.08 -17.81
CA SER A 696 22.52 -13.55 -18.53
C SER A 696 21.99 -12.47 -19.46
N PRO A 697 21.30 -12.82 -20.57
CA PRO A 697 20.73 -11.82 -21.49
C PRO A 697 19.78 -10.82 -20.82
N LEU A 698 19.17 -11.23 -19.71
CA LEU A 698 18.36 -10.35 -18.88
C LEU A 698 19.04 -10.06 -17.54
N VAL A 699 18.93 -8.81 -17.10
CA VAL A 699 19.25 -8.37 -15.74
C VAL A 699 17.92 -8.22 -14.97
N LEU A 700 17.70 -9.04 -13.95
CA LEU A 700 16.43 -9.04 -13.21
C LEU A 700 16.43 -8.00 -12.09
N SER A 701 15.49 -7.06 -12.15
CA SER A 701 15.29 -6.03 -11.12
C SER A 701 14.50 -6.53 -9.91
N GLY A 702 14.88 -6.08 -8.72
CA GLY A 702 14.14 -6.30 -7.47
C GLY A 702 12.96 -5.36 -7.21
N ALA A 703 12.59 -4.49 -8.16
CA ALA A 703 11.69 -3.36 -7.92
C ALA A 703 10.22 -3.70 -7.60
N HIS A 704 9.69 -4.82 -8.11
CA HIS A 704 8.24 -5.10 -8.04
C HIS A 704 7.90 -6.46 -7.42
N LEU A 705 8.83 -7.41 -7.41
CA LEU A 705 8.60 -8.73 -6.84
C LEU A 705 8.80 -8.66 -5.31
N THR A 706 7.73 -8.89 -4.56
CA THR A 706 7.68 -8.71 -3.10
C THR A 706 8.06 -9.96 -2.31
N SER A 707 8.18 -11.11 -2.96
CA SER A 707 8.58 -12.38 -2.35
C SER A 707 9.85 -12.95 -3.00
N ARG A 708 10.52 -13.89 -2.33
CA ARG A 708 11.83 -14.43 -2.76
C ARG A 708 11.74 -15.52 -3.82
N GLU A 709 10.61 -16.24 -3.87
CA GLU A 709 10.37 -17.42 -4.70
C GLU A 709 10.58 -17.14 -6.20
N PRO A 710 10.07 -16.02 -6.78
CA PRO A 710 10.30 -15.71 -8.19
C PRO A 710 11.80 -15.55 -8.56
N PHE A 711 12.65 -15.11 -7.63
CA PHE A 711 14.09 -14.99 -7.90
C PHE A 711 14.78 -16.35 -7.96
N PHE A 712 14.34 -17.34 -7.17
CA PHE A 712 14.79 -18.72 -7.30
C PHE A 712 14.36 -19.33 -8.63
N GLU A 713 13.11 -19.14 -9.04
CA GLU A 713 12.61 -19.61 -10.35
C GLU A 713 13.42 -19.01 -11.52
N ALA A 714 13.68 -17.70 -11.47
CA ALA A 714 14.51 -17.03 -12.46
C ALA A 714 15.94 -17.59 -12.50
N ARG A 715 16.51 -17.91 -11.34
CA ARG A 715 17.86 -18.48 -11.22
C ARG A 715 17.93 -19.89 -11.80
N GLU A 716 16.93 -20.72 -11.55
CA GLU A 716 16.79 -22.05 -12.16
C GLU A 716 16.65 -21.97 -13.68
N ALA A 717 15.94 -20.96 -14.20
CA ALA A 717 15.78 -20.72 -15.62
C ALA A 717 17.05 -20.18 -16.32
N GLY A 718 18.09 -19.78 -15.56
CA GLY A 718 19.38 -19.35 -16.10
C GLY A 718 19.71 -17.86 -15.96
N ILE A 719 18.90 -17.08 -15.23
CA ILE A 719 19.27 -15.71 -14.84
C ILE A 719 20.37 -15.74 -13.80
N ASN A 720 21.46 -15.01 -14.02
CA ASN A 720 22.53 -14.86 -13.03
C ASN A 720 22.79 -13.40 -12.62
N THR A 721 22.18 -12.42 -13.29
CA THR A 721 22.47 -10.99 -13.08
C THR A 721 21.27 -10.28 -12.48
N PHE A 722 21.48 -9.58 -11.36
CA PHE A 722 20.42 -8.96 -10.57
C PHE A 722 20.69 -7.47 -10.35
N PHE A 723 19.69 -6.64 -10.65
CA PHE A 723 19.74 -5.20 -10.37
C PHE A 723 19.14 -4.92 -8.99
N TRP A 724 19.99 -4.44 -8.08
CA TRP A 724 19.71 -4.34 -6.66
C TRP A 724 19.75 -2.90 -6.15
N GLU A 725 18.81 -2.57 -5.25
CA GLU A 725 18.80 -1.35 -4.45
C GLU A 725 18.53 -1.69 -2.97
N PRO A 726 18.95 -0.83 -2.02
CA PRO A 726 18.80 -1.08 -0.58
C PRO A 726 17.38 -1.40 -0.09
N ARG A 727 16.35 -0.94 -0.82
CA ARG A 727 14.93 -1.14 -0.53
C ARG A 727 14.34 -2.44 -1.07
N TYR A 728 15.05 -3.19 -1.92
CA TYR A 728 14.53 -4.43 -2.52
C TYR A 728 14.67 -5.59 -1.53
N ALA A 729 13.76 -5.65 -0.56
CA ALA A 729 13.82 -6.59 0.57
C ALA A 729 13.84 -8.06 0.12
N ALA A 730 12.93 -8.45 -0.79
CA ALA A 730 12.85 -9.82 -1.31
C ALA A 730 14.13 -10.25 -2.06
N LEU A 731 14.64 -9.38 -2.94
CA LEU A 731 15.91 -9.64 -3.63
C LEU A 731 17.09 -9.69 -2.64
N THR A 732 17.09 -8.84 -1.61
CA THR A 732 18.11 -8.86 -0.56
C THR A 732 18.10 -10.19 0.21
N GLN A 733 16.92 -10.71 0.55
CA GLN A 733 16.78 -12.01 1.21
C GLN A 733 17.25 -13.15 0.30
N PHE A 734 16.87 -13.13 -0.98
CA PHE A 734 17.36 -14.08 -1.97
C PHE A 734 18.89 -14.08 -2.08
N LEU A 735 19.52 -12.92 -2.26
CA LEU A 735 20.98 -12.82 -2.40
C LEU A 735 21.74 -13.22 -1.11
N ARG A 736 21.08 -13.20 0.06
CA ARG A 736 21.64 -13.64 1.34
C ARG A 736 21.41 -15.14 1.63
N ALA A 737 20.67 -15.87 0.79
CA ALA A 737 20.21 -17.21 1.10
C ALA A 737 21.34 -18.28 1.17
N GLY A 738 22.52 -18.00 0.62
CA GLY A 738 23.69 -18.88 0.75
C GLY A 738 24.90 -18.43 -0.04
N ARG A 739 26.10 -18.90 0.35
CA ARG A 739 27.38 -18.53 -0.30
C ARG A 739 27.44 -18.94 -1.77
N GLY A 740 27.06 -20.18 -2.11
CA GLY A 740 27.06 -20.65 -3.49
C GLY A 740 26.14 -19.84 -4.42
N LEU A 741 25.04 -19.30 -3.89
CA LEU A 741 24.16 -18.42 -4.65
C LEU A 741 24.80 -17.05 -4.90
N ARG A 742 25.46 -16.48 -3.88
CA ARG A 742 26.19 -15.22 -4.01
C ARG A 742 27.31 -15.31 -5.05
N ASP A 743 28.11 -16.37 -5.01
CA ASP A 743 29.27 -16.55 -5.92
C ASP A 743 28.83 -16.75 -7.36
N ALA A 744 27.66 -17.37 -7.56
CA ALA A 744 27.08 -17.61 -8.88
C ALA A 744 26.19 -16.46 -9.40
N SER A 745 26.17 -15.31 -8.72
CA SER A 745 25.35 -14.15 -9.06
C SER A 745 26.20 -12.91 -9.35
N VAL A 746 25.80 -12.15 -10.37
CA VAL A 746 26.35 -10.83 -10.69
C VAL A 746 25.40 -9.77 -10.14
N ILE A 747 25.85 -9.01 -9.15
CA ILE A 747 25.04 -7.94 -8.54
C ILE A 747 25.39 -6.61 -9.21
N VAL A 748 24.38 -5.96 -9.80
CA VAL A 748 24.44 -4.58 -10.27
C VAL A 748 23.79 -3.69 -9.21
N ALA A 749 24.61 -2.98 -8.46
CA ALA A 749 24.20 -1.99 -7.45
C ALA A 749 24.56 -0.57 -7.93
N GLY A 750 24.21 0.45 -7.15
CA GLY A 750 24.59 1.82 -7.49
C GLY A 750 24.15 2.88 -6.49
N THR A 751 24.39 4.14 -6.85
CA THR A 751 24.19 5.31 -5.99
C THR A 751 23.64 6.51 -6.74
N TYR A 752 22.86 7.32 -6.05
CA TYR A 752 22.40 8.64 -6.48
C TYR A 752 23.26 9.79 -5.90
N HIS A 753 24.36 9.51 -5.20
CA HIS A 753 25.22 10.52 -4.54
C HIS A 753 26.59 10.69 -5.21
N SER A 754 27.13 11.90 -5.21
CA SER A 754 28.44 12.27 -5.78
C SER A 754 29.46 12.68 -4.71
N GLY A 755 30.74 12.60 -5.04
CA GLY A 755 31.87 12.91 -4.16
C GLY A 755 32.45 11.67 -3.50
N ALA A 756 33.79 11.63 -3.35
CA ALA A 756 34.51 10.43 -2.93
C ALA A 756 33.99 9.83 -1.60
N GLY A 757 33.71 10.70 -0.61
CA GLY A 757 33.18 10.29 0.68
C GLY A 757 31.78 9.63 0.59
N ALA A 758 30.91 10.14 -0.28
CA ALA A 758 29.56 9.58 -0.45
C ALA A 758 29.59 8.23 -1.18
N LEU A 759 30.39 8.12 -2.24
CA LEU A 759 30.57 6.86 -2.98
C LEU A 759 31.05 5.73 -2.08
N ARG A 760 32.07 5.99 -1.25
CA ARG A 760 32.57 5.01 -0.28
C ARG A 760 31.52 4.58 0.72
N ARG A 761 30.79 5.53 1.31
CA ARG A 761 29.72 5.23 2.29
C ARG A 761 28.65 4.33 1.69
N ASP A 762 28.25 4.60 0.44
CA ASP A 762 27.20 3.83 -0.23
C ASP A 762 27.66 2.43 -0.62
N VAL A 763 28.89 2.28 -1.13
CA VAL A 763 29.47 0.95 -1.40
C VAL A 763 29.56 0.12 -0.13
N GLU A 764 30.11 0.67 0.95
CA GLU A 764 30.22 -0.05 2.22
C GLU A 764 28.86 -0.33 2.86
N GLY A 765 27.90 0.58 2.70
CA GLY A 765 26.51 0.38 3.09
C GLY A 765 25.87 -0.79 2.34
N ALA A 766 26.07 -0.86 1.01
CA ALA A 766 25.59 -1.96 0.19
C ALA A 766 26.23 -3.30 0.58
N LEU A 767 27.55 -3.34 0.81
CA LEU A 767 28.27 -4.52 1.28
C LEU A 767 27.73 -5.06 2.61
N ARG A 768 27.56 -4.17 3.61
CA ARG A 768 26.95 -4.52 4.91
C ARG A 768 25.53 -5.06 4.73
N ARG A 769 24.73 -4.42 3.88
CA ARG A 769 23.34 -4.82 3.64
C ARG A 769 23.23 -6.11 2.83
N LEU A 770 24.19 -6.44 1.98
CA LEU A 770 24.18 -7.73 1.26
C LEU A 770 24.91 -8.84 2.01
N ARG A 771 25.62 -8.52 3.12
CA ARG A 771 26.47 -9.45 3.88
C ARG A 771 27.52 -10.10 2.98
N THR A 772 28.19 -9.29 2.18
CA THR A 772 29.24 -9.70 1.23
C THR A 772 30.42 -8.72 1.30
N SER A 773 31.60 -9.16 0.86
CA SER A 773 32.82 -8.33 0.84
C SER A 773 33.08 -7.65 -0.50
N TRP A 774 32.36 -8.00 -1.57
CA TRP A 774 32.48 -7.34 -2.87
C TRP A 774 31.13 -7.15 -3.59
N LEU A 775 31.08 -6.18 -4.50
CA LEU A 775 30.02 -5.99 -5.50
C LEU A 775 30.57 -6.27 -6.90
N ASP A 776 29.75 -6.85 -7.78
CA ASP A 776 30.19 -7.18 -9.13
C ASP A 776 30.21 -5.95 -10.05
N VAL A 777 29.15 -5.15 -10.02
CA VAL A 777 29.07 -3.88 -10.75
C VAL A 777 28.46 -2.81 -9.84
N PHE A 778 29.12 -1.66 -9.72
CA PHE A 778 28.58 -0.48 -9.04
C PHE A 778 28.42 0.70 -9.99
N LEU A 779 27.20 1.22 -10.12
CA LEU A 779 26.85 2.27 -11.08
C LEU A 779 26.56 3.61 -10.38
N LEU A 780 27.06 4.70 -10.95
CA LEU A 780 26.48 6.02 -10.73
C LEU A 780 25.11 6.07 -11.42
N PHE A 781 24.02 6.11 -10.66
CA PHE A 781 22.67 6.01 -11.21
C PHE A 781 22.18 7.33 -11.81
N TRP A 782 21.59 7.22 -13.01
CA TRP A 782 20.80 8.26 -13.66
C TRP A 782 21.57 9.58 -13.87
N VAL A 783 22.79 9.44 -14.35
CA VAL A 783 23.65 10.56 -14.71
C VAL A 783 22.99 11.41 -15.79
N ARG A 784 22.88 12.72 -15.52
CA ARG A 784 22.27 13.72 -16.40
C ARG A 784 23.20 14.86 -16.77
N ALA A 785 24.34 15.00 -16.10
CA ALA A 785 25.29 16.07 -16.35
C ALA A 785 26.74 15.55 -16.35
N PRO A 786 27.64 16.08 -17.20
CA PRO A 786 29.04 15.63 -17.27
C PRO A 786 29.80 15.72 -15.94
N GLU A 787 29.45 16.69 -15.08
CA GLU A 787 30.08 16.91 -13.77
C GLU A 787 29.89 15.74 -12.81
N ARG A 788 28.84 14.93 -13.02
CA ARG A 788 28.61 13.69 -12.26
C ARG A 788 29.61 12.58 -12.64
N LEU A 789 30.32 12.74 -13.75
CA LEU A 789 31.38 11.86 -14.24
C LEU A 789 32.72 12.59 -14.12
N SER A 790 32.99 13.16 -12.94
CA SER A 790 34.23 13.88 -12.65
C SER A 790 35.42 12.93 -12.49
N ASP A 791 36.63 13.48 -12.62
CA ASP A 791 37.87 12.75 -12.38
C ASP A 791 37.96 12.25 -10.92
N GLU A 792 37.40 13.00 -9.97
CA GLU A 792 37.33 12.61 -8.55
C GLU A 792 36.44 11.38 -8.33
N ASP A 793 35.21 11.40 -8.86
CA ASP A 793 34.27 10.28 -8.73
C ASP A 793 34.83 9.02 -9.43
N PHE A 794 35.47 9.19 -10.59
CA PHE A 794 36.14 8.10 -11.30
C PHE A 794 37.30 7.52 -10.47
N ALA A 795 38.19 8.37 -9.95
CA ALA A 795 39.34 7.94 -9.16
C ALA A 795 38.93 7.21 -7.87
N GLU A 796 37.86 7.63 -7.19
CA GLU A 796 37.36 6.92 -6.01
C GLU A 796 36.79 5.54 -6.34
N LEU A 797 36.07 5.40 -7.46
CA LEU A 797 35.56 4.10 -7.91
C LEU A 797 36.69 3.14 -8.29
N GLU A 798 37.74 3.65 -8.95
CA GLU A 798 38.94 2.86 -9.24
C GLU A 798 39.66 2.45 -7.95
N ARG A 799 39.75 3.33 -6.95
CA ARG A 799 40.30 3.01 -5.63
C ARG A 799 39.50 1.91 -4.92
N LEU A 800 38.17 2.00 -4.92
CA LEU A 800 37.28 0.98 -4.34
C LEU A 800 37.41 -0.37 -5.05
N ARG A 801 37.64 -0.36 -6.37
CA ARG A 801 37.96 -1.55 -7.15
C ARG A 801 39.32 -2.14 -6.76
N ALA A 802 40.36 -1.32 -6.66
CA ALA A 802 41.69 -1.74 -6.24
C ALA A 802 41.70 -2.31 -4.81
N GLU A 803 40.84 -1.81 -3.91
CA GLU A 803 40.59 -2.36 -2.57
C GLU A 803 39.83 -3.71 -2.59
N GLY A 804 39.42 -4.21 -3.75
CA GLY A 804 38.66 -5.46 -3.89
C GLY A 804 37.17 -5.36 -3.51
N LYS A 805 36.66 -4.17 -3.22
CA LYS A 805 35.25 -3.94 -2.89
C LYS A 805 34.35 -3.99 -4.13
N LEU A 806 34.91 -3.67 -5.30
CA LEU A 806 34.21 -3.68 -6.60
C LEU A 806 34.97 -4.56 -7.59
N ARG A 807 34.27 -5.34 -8.43
CA ARG A 807 34.90 -6.02 -9.58
C ARG A 807 34.91 -5.14 -10.82
N ALA A 808 33.81 -4.45 -11.07
CA ALA A 808 33.64 -3.44 -12.10
C ALA A 808 32.79 -2.27 -11.59
N PHE A 809 32.83 -1.16 -12.29
CA PHE A 809 32.02 0.03 -12.00
C PHE A 809 31.61 0.72 -13.30
N GLY A 810 30.73 1.71 -13.18
CA GLY A 810 30.17 2.37 -14.33
C GLY A 810 29.19 3.47 -13.98
N PHE A 811 28.37 3.82 -14.95
CA PHE A 811 27.26 4.75 -14.74
C PHE A 811 26.04 4.35 -15.58
N SER A 812 24.87 4.89 -15.21
CA SER A 812 23.66 4.77 -16.00
C SER A 812 23.15 6.12 -16.48
N THR A 813 22.69 6.22 -17.73
CA THR A 813 22.18 7.50 -18.28
C THR A 813 21.09 7.29 -19.35
N HIS A 814 20.30 8.34 -19.56
CA HIS A 814 19.39 8.46 -20.71
C HIS A 814 20.00 9.26 -21.87
N LEU A 815 21.16 9.86 -21.67
CA LEU A 815 21.80 10.81 -22.59
C LEU A 815 22.94 10.11 -23.33
N ARG A 816 22.70 9.76 -24.60
CA ARG A 816 23.67 9.04 -25.44
C ARG A 816 24.95 9.83 -25.71
N ASP A 817 24.84 11.15 -25.90
CA ASP A 817 26.00 12.01 -26.18
C ASP A 817 26.89 12.10 -24.94
N LEU A 818 26.29 12.29 -23.76
CA LEU A 818 27.01 12.20 -22.48
C LEU A 818 27.70 10.85 -22.29
N ALA A 819 27.04 9.75 -22.63
CA ALA A 819 27.63 8.42 -22.53
C ALA A 819 28.85 8.24 -23.44
N ARG A 820 28.77 8.72 -24.69
CA ARG A 820 29.87 8.70 -25.65
C ARG A 820 31.03 9.59 -25.19
N ASP A 821 30.74 10.82 -24.79
CA ASP A 821 31.74 11.82 -24.39
C ASP A 821 32.39 11.47 -23.03
N ALA A 822 31.78 10.59 -22.23
CA ALA A 822 32.40 10.03 -21.04
C ALA A 822 33.50 9.01 -21.38
N LEU A 823 33.30 8.21 -22.43
CA LEU A 823 34.26 7.18 -22.85
C LEU A 823 35.53 7.76 -23.48
N THR A 824 35.48 9.01 -23.98
CA THR A 824 36.67 9.70 -24.50
C THR A 824 37.58 10.23 -23.38
N ARG A 825 37.01 10.48 -22.19
CA ARG A 825 37.74 11.01 -21.03
C ARG A 825 38.35 9.91 -20.18
N HIS A 826 37.54 8.90 -19.85
CA HIS A 826 37.97 7.76 -19.03
C HIS A 826 37.44 6.45 -19.60
N ARG A 827 38.17 5.36 -19.35
CA ARG A 827 37.74 4.02 -19.74
C ARG A 827 36.73 3.46 -18.75
N TRP A 828 35.46 3.79 -18.93
CA TRP A 828 34.39 3.26 -18.08
C TRP A 828 34.09 1.78 -18.40
N PRO A 829 34.25 0.83 -17.44
CA PRO A 829 34.09 -0.59 -17.74
C PRO A 829 32.66 -1.00 -18.10
N VAL A 830 31.66 -0.34 -17.52
CA VAL A 830 30.23 -0.63 -17.73
C VAL A 830 29.46 0.66 -17.96
N VAL A 831 28.60 0.68 -18.96
CA VAL A 831 27.61 1.75 -19.16
C VAL A 831 26.23 1.14 -19.31
N MET A 832 25.30 1.63 -18.49
CA MET A 832 23.90 1.26 -18.59
C MET A 832 23.13 2.40 -19.27
N THR A 833 22.50 2.15 -20.43
CA THR A 833 21.91 3.23 -21.23
C THR A 833 20.49 2.95 -21.70
N ARG A 834 19.72 4.01 -21.98
CA ARG A 834 18.38 3.88 -22.57
C ARG A 834 18.46 3.31 -23.98
N HIS A 835 17.74 2.22 -24.21
CA HIS A 835 17.61 1.65 -25.54
C HIS A 835 16.29 0.90 -25.72
N SER A 836 15.60 1.18 -26.81
CA SER A 836 14.39 0.50 -27.28
C SER A 836 14.11 0.92 -28.73
N ALA A 837 13.15 0.29 -29.38
CA ALA A 837 12.73 0.68 -30.72
C ALA A 837 12.17 2.13 -30.79
N ALA A 838 11.65 2.66 -29.68
CA ALA A 838 11.26 4.08 -29.59
C ALA A 838 12.45 5.03 -29.36
N HIS A 839 13.61 4.50 -28.95
CA HIS A 839 14.81 5.27 -28.66
C HIS A 839 16.07 4.59 -29.25
N PRO A 840 16.15 4.42 -30.60
CA PRO A 840 17.24 3.66 -31.24
C PRO A 840 18.56 4.43 -31.35
N GLY A 841 18.62 5.70 -30.95
CA GLY A 841 19.78 6.56 -31.25
C GLY A 841 21.12 6.11 -30.63
N ALA A 842 21.11 5.22 -29.64
CA ALA A 842 22.34 4.65 -29.07
C ALA A 842 23.03 3.67 -30.05
N GLU A 843 22.26 3.06 -30.95
CA GLU A 843 22.75 2.07 -31.94
C GLU A 843 23.82 2.67 -32.85
N THR A 844 23.65 3.93 -33.25
CA THR A 844 24.59 4.63 -34.14
C THR A 844 25.57 5.50 -33.37
N ALA A 845 25.12 6.19 -32.31
CA ALA A 845 25.91 7.21 -31.64
C ALA A 845 26.83 6.69 -30.52
N PHE A 846 26.54 5.51 -29.95
CA PHE A 846 27.20 5.05 -28.72
C PHE A 846 27.71 3.61 -28.78
N PHE A 847 26.90 2.63 -29.20
CA PHE A 847 27.30 1.21 -29.17
C PHE A 847 28.60 0.89 -29.94
N PRO A 848 28.87 1.49 -31.12
CA PRO A 848 30.13 1.26 -31.82
C PRO A 848 31.35 1.72 -31.03
N GLU A 849 31.25 2.84 -30.30
CA GLU A 849 32.34 3.34 -29.45
C GLU A 849 32.52 2.48 -28.21
N ALA A 850 31.42 2.09 -27.55
CA ALA A 850 31.46 1.19 -26.40
C ALA A 850 32.15 -0.14 -26.76
N GLN A 851 31.85 -0.70 -27.94
CA GLN A 851 32.47 -1.93 -28.41
C GLN A 851 33.97 -1.75 -28.69
N ARG A 852 34.39 -0.63 -29.31
CA ARG A 852 35.81 -0.32 -29.54
C ARG A 852 36.61 -0.22 -28.24
N GLN A 853 36.01 0.34 -27.19
CA GLN A 853 36.66 0.54 -25.89
C GLN A 853 36.60 -0.71 -24.98
N GLY A 854 35.91 -1.77 -25.39
CA GLY A 854 35.64 -2.95 -24.57
C GLY A 854 34.68 -2.68 -23.41
N THR A 855 33.85 -1.64 -23.49
CA THR A 855 32.85 -1.27 -22.48
C THR A 855 31.66 -2.22 -22.53
N GLY A 856 31.27 -2.77 -21.37
CA GLY A 856 30.06 -3.58 -21.25
C GLY A 856 28.80 -2.73 -21.28
N VAL A 857 27.84 -3.05 -22.16
CA VAL A 857 26.60 -2.27 -22.30
C VAL A 857 25.41 -3.01 -21.70
N LEU A 858 24.76 -2.38 -20.72
CA LEU A 858 23.47 -2.80 -20.20
C LEU A 858 22.37 -1.86 -20.73
N THR A 859 21.24 -2.39 -21.21
CA THR A 859 20.17 -1.55 -21.74
C THR A 859 18.97 -1.44 -20.81
N PHE A 860 18.34 -0.27 -20.76
CA PHE A 860 17.10 -0.09 -20.00
C PHE A 860 16.06 0.83 -20.67
N THR A 861 14.85 0.74 -20.10
CA THR A 861 13.55 1.17 -20.63
C THR A 861 13.17 0.52 -21.96
N THR A 862 13.51 -0.76 -22.12
CA THR A 862 13.35 -1.54 -23.35
C THR A 862 11.89 -1.70 -23.80
N THR A 863 10.94 -1.85 -22.88
CA THR A 863 9.49 -1.81 -23.17
C THR A 863 8.93 -0.39 -23.27
N CYS A 864 9.78 0.63 -23.09
CA CYS A 864 9.40 2.04 -23.04
C CYS A 864 8.33 2.35 -21.97
N TYR A 865 8.48 1.72 -20.79
CA TYR A 865 7.49 1.72 -19.70
C TYR A 865 6.13 1.12 -20.13
N GLY A 866 6.17 0.07 -20.96
CA GLY A 866 4.99 -0.61 -21.51
C GLY A 866 4.32 0.10 -22.69
N ARG A 867 4.84 1.25 -23.15
CA ARG A 867 4.27 1.97 -24.30
C ARG A 867 4.40 1.22 -25.61
N LEU A 868 5.46 0.43 -25.78
CA LEU A 868 5.65 -0.42 -26.96
C LEU A 868 4.71 -1.64 -26.98
N LEU A 869 3.99 -1.90 -25.88
CA LEU A 869 3.08 -3.04 -25.74
C LEU A 869 1.62 -2.64 -26.01
N ARG A 870 1.39 -1.42 -26.52
CA ARG A 870 0.07 -0.81 -26.63
C ARG A 870 -0.13 -0.24 -28.03
N PRO A 871 -1.37 -0.19 -28.52
CA PRO A 871 -1.67 0.50 -29.77
C PRO A 871 -1.37 2.00 -29.65
N VAL A 872 -0.97 2.60 -30.78
CA VAL A 872 -0.76 4.05 -30.92
C VAL A 872 -1.92 4.62 -31.74
N PRO A 873 -2.53 5.76 -31.36
CA PRO A 873 -3.58 6.40 -32.15
C PRO A 873 -3.16 6.59 -33.62
N GLY A 874 -4.06 6.28 -34.55
CA GLY A 874 -3.80 6.32 -36.00
C GLY A 874 -3.11 5.08 -36.59
N ALA A 875 -2.77 4.07 -35.80
CA ALA A 875 -2.33 2.77 -36.31
C ALA A 875 -3.53 1.89 -36.73
N PRO A 876 -3.38 1.01 -37.74
CA PRO A 876 -4.42 0.04 -38.08
C PRO A 876 -4.84 -0.81 -36.87
N PRO A 877 -6.14 -1.08 -36.65
CA PRO A 877 -6.63 -1.87 -35.51
C PRO A 877 -5.96 -3.25 -35.39
N ASP A 878 -5.64 -3.87 -36.52
CA ASP A 878 -5.07 -5.22 -36.61
C ASP A 878 -3.53 -5.26 -36.66
N ALA A 879 -2.86 -4.13 -36.41
CA ALA A 879 -1.40 -4.09 -36.42
C ALA A 879 -0.82 -4.95 -35.27
N PRO A 880 0.07 -5.93 -35.56
CA PRO A 880 0.63 -6.79 -34.51
C PRO A 880 1.40 -5.96 -33.49
N LEU A 881 1.08 -6.15 -32.20
CA LEU A 881 1.73 -5.45 -31.10
C LEU A 881 2.96 -6.23 -30.60
N PRO A 882 4.09 -5.57 -30.38
CA PRO A 882 5.25 -6.19 -29.75
C PRO A 882 4.93 -6.72 -28.35
N SER A 883 5.40 -7.93 -28.04
CA SER A 883 5.44 -8.44 -26.67
C SER A 883 6.59 -7.84 -25.87
N ALA A 884 6.61 -8.05 -24.55
CA ALA A 884 7.75 -7.67 -23.71
C ALA A 884 9.03 -8.42 -24.15
N VAL A 885 8.88 -9.70 -24.51
CA VAL A 885 9.94 -10.55 -25.05
C VAL A 885 10.53 -9.95 -26.34
N ASP A 886 9.67 -9.48 -27.25
CA ASP A 886 10.11 -8.83 -28.50
C ASP A 886 10.91 -7.56 -28.22
N CYS A 887 10.50 -6.76 -27.24
CA CYS A 887 11.25 -5.59 -26.81
C CYS A 887 12.67 -5.99 -26.34
N TYR A 888 12.80 -6.99 -25.49
CA TYR A 888 14.11 -7.44 -25.00
C TYR A 888 14.98 -8.00 -26.12
N ARG A 889 14.42 -8.82 -27.01
CA ARG A 889 15.11 -9.38 -28.19
C ARG A 889 15.59 -8.28 -29.13
N TYR A 890 14.78 -7.25 -29.39
CA TYR A 890 15.18 -6.08 -30.18
C TYR A 890 16.46 -5.44 -29.63
N SER A 891 16.53 -5.25 -28.31
CA SER A 891 17.69 -4.65 -27.64
C SER A 891 18.92 -5.57 -27.70
N LEU A 892 18.74 -6.86 -27.43
CA LEU A 892 19.81 -7.86 -27.39
C LEU A 892 20.39 -8.21 -28.77
N SER A 893 19.64 -7.90 -29.84
CA SER A 893 20.09 -8.05 -31.23
C SER A 893 21.05 -6.96 -31.67
N GLN A 894 21.17 -5.86 -30.92
CA GLN A 894 22.10 -4.79 -31.29
C GLN A 894 23.53 -5.17 -30.95
N PRO A 895 24.51 -4.90 -31.84
CA PRO A 895 25.92 -5.11 -31.56
C PRO A 895 26.38 -4.39 -30.28
N GLY A 896 27.21 -5.04 -29.47
CA GLY A 896 27.77 -4.48 -28.25
C GLY A 896 26.86 -4.54 -27.01
N VAL A 897 25.57 -4.90 -27.14
CA VAL A 897 24.67 -5.04 -25.99
C VAL A 897 24.93 -6.36 -25.25
N SER A 898 25.35 -6.28 -23.99
CA SER A 898 25.63 -7.44 -23.12
C SER A 898 24.35 -8.02 -22.51
N ALA A 899 23.48 -7.17 -21.93
CA ALA A 899 22.23 -7.62 -21.33
C ALA A 899 21.18 -6.49 -21.26
N SER A 900 19.92 -6.86 -21.06
CA SER A 900 18.79 -5.93 -20.95
C SER A 900 18.08 -6.04 -19.61
N LEU A 901 17.78 -4.90 -18.99
CA LEU A 901 17.08 -4.86 -17.71
C LEU A 901 15.60 -5.25 -17.87
N THR A 902 15.16 -6.22 -17.07
CA THR A 902 13.75 -6.62 -16.93
C THR A 902 13.24 -6.34 -15.51
N ALA A 903 12.01 -5.84 -15.41
CA ALA A 903 11.35 -5.52 -14.15
C ALA A 903 9.89 -6.02 -14.17
N PRO A 904 9.66 -7.34 -14.08
CA PRO A 904 8.30 -7.91 -14.10
C PRO A 904 7.53 -7.51 -12.86
N ARG A 905 6.25 -7.13 -13.01
CA ARG A 905 5.38 -6.69 -11.92
C ARG A 905 4.82 -7.84 -11.08
N ASN A 906 4.83 -9.05 -11.63
CA ASN A 906 4.30 -10.25 -11.01
C ASN A 906 4.95 -11.49 -11.63
N ARG A 907 4.68 -12.66 -11.02
CA ARG A 907 5.22 -13.96 -11.47
C ARG A 907 4.86 -14.29 -12.92
N ARG A 908 3.65 -13.96 -13.38
CA ARG A 908 3.23 -14.22 -14.77
C ARG A 908 4.09 -13.45 -15.78
N GLU A 909 4.35 -12.17 -15.53
CA GLU A 909 5.24 -11.36 -16.37
C GLU A 909 6.69 -11.88 -16.33
N LEU A 910 7.16 -12.35 -15.16
CA LEU A 910 8.49 -12.95 -15.04
C LEU A 910 8.60 -14.18 -15.95
N LEU A 911 7.68 -15.14 -15.81
CA LEU A 911 7.71 -16.39 -16.58
C LEU A 911 7.68 -16.11 -18.09
N HIS A 912 6.83 -15.19 -18.55
CA HIS A 912 6.82 -14.79 -19.95
C HIS A 912 8.15 -14.15 -20.40
N ASN A 913 8.74 -13.29 -19.58
CA ASN A 913 10.02 -12.65 -19.93
C ASN A 913 11.18 -13.65 -20.02
N LEU A 914 11.12 -14.79 -19.32
CA LEU A 914 12.16 -15.82 -19.37
C LEU A 914 12.24 -16.50 -20.76
N ASP A 915 11.21 -16.39 -21.60
CA ASP A 915 11.23 -16.86 -23.00
C ASP A 915 12.34 -16.21 -23.85
N VAL A 916 12.91 -15.08 -23.40
CA VAL A 916 14.08 -14.45 -24.02
C VAL A 916 15.31 -15.36 -23.96
N LEU A 917 15.45 -16.19 -22.91
CA LEU A 917 16.68 -16.96 -22.66
C LEU A 917 16.94 -18.05 -23.69
N SER A 918 15.87 -18.63 -24.27
CA SER A 918 15.98 -19.63 -25.34
C SER A 918 16.40 -19.03 -26.68
N ARG A 919 16.01 -17.78 -26.94
CA ARG A 919 16.31 -17.05 -28.19
C ARG A 919 16.51 -15.56 -27.89
N PRO A 920 17.73 -15.14 -27.49
CA PRO A 920 18.04 -13.73 -27.16
C PRO A 920 18.38 -12.87 -28.39
N TRP A 921 17.69 -13.09 -29.52
CA TRP A 921 17.83 -12.29 -30.74
C TRP A 921 16.50 -12.22 -31.51
N MET A 922 16.40 -11.28 -32.43
CA MET A 922 15.24 -11.00 -33.27
C MET A 922 15.64 -11.10 -34.75
N GLU A 923 14.72 -11.59 -35.59
CA GLU A 923 14.96 -11.69 -37.03
C GLU A 923 14.95 -10.31 -37.71
N PRO A 924 15.70 -10.14 -38.82
CA PRO A 924 15.79 -8.86 -39.54
C PRO A 924 14.45 -8.22 -39.90
N ASP A 925 13.48 -8.99 -40.41
CA ASP A 925 12.15 -8.46 -40.80
C ASP A 925 11.35 -7.98 -39.57
N ALA A 926 11.46 -8.71 -38.46
CA ALA A 926 10.82 -8.32 -37.20
C ALA A 926 11.45 -7.06 -36.60
N LEU A 927 12.77 -6.84 -36.78
CA LEU A 927 13.43 -5.59 -36.39
C LEU A 927 12.84 -4.38 -37.12
N ALA A 928 12.55 -4.49 -38.42
CA ALA A 928 11.98 -3.40 -39.21
C ALA A 928 10.57 -3.02 -38.73
N VAL A 929 9.71 -4.02 -38.50
CA VAL A 929 8.35 -3.82 -37.93
C VAL A 929 8.42 -3.14 -36.56
N MET A 930 9.35 -3.60 -35.71
CA MET A 930 9.55 -3.07 -34.38
C MET A 930 10.01 -1.60 -34.40
N ARG A 931 10.92 -1.22 -35.31
CA ARG A 931 11.35 0.17 -35.53
C ARG A 931 10.19 1.07 -35.94
N ALA A 932 9.38 0.65 -36.92
CA ALA A 932 8.25 1.45 -37.39
C ALA A 932 7.21 1.69 -36.28
N HIS A 933 6.92 0.69 -35.45
CA HIS A 933 6.06 0.87 -34.27
C HIS A 933 6.73 1.79 -33.23
N GLY A 934 8.03 1.60 -32.98
CA GLY A 934 8.82 2.43 -32.07
C GLY A 934 8.83 3.91 -32.44
N GLU A 935 8.94 4.24 -33.73
CA GLU A 935 8.88 5.62 -34.24
C GLU A 935 7.56 6.31 -33.91
N ARG A 936 6.43 5.62 -34.10
CA ARG A 936 5.09 6.11 -33.72
C ARG A 936 5.01 6.36 -32.21
N VAL A 937 5.48 5.40 -31.40
CA VAL A 937 5.54 5.54 -29.93
C VAL A 937 6.43 6.71 -29.51
N ARG A 938 7.54 6.94 -30.21
CA ARG A 938 8.45 8.08 -29.94
C ARG A 938 7.80 9.41 -30.28
N ALA A 939 7.12 9.51 -31.43
CA ALA A 939 6.43 10.73 -31.85
C ALA A 939 5.36 11.13 -30.83
N GLN A 940 4.50 10.18 -30.42
CA GLN A 940 3.52 10.38 -29.36
C GLN A 940 4.19 10.74 -28.02
N GLY A 941 5.30 10.07 -27.69
CA GLY A 941 6.09 10.35 -26.51
C GLY A 941 6.64 11.78 -26.43
N ARG A 942 7.18 12.31 -27.53
CA ARG A 942 7.66 13.70 -27.61
C ARG A 942 6.54 14.70 -27.42
N ARG A 943 5.39 14.48 -28.07
CA ARG A 943 4.21 15.33 -27.91
C ARG A 943 3.75 15.33 -26.46
N LEU A 944 3.80 14.18 -25.77
CA LEU A 944 3.38 14.05 -24.38
C LEU A 944 4.36 14.76 -23.45
N ASP A 945 5.67 14.63 -23.74
CA ASP A 945 6.72 15.32 -23.01
C ASP A 945 6.55 16.84 -23.10
N THR A 946 6.30 17.37 -24.30
CA THR A 946 6.15 18.82 -24.54
C THR A 946 4.84 19.39 -23.97
N LEU A 947 3.70 18.76 -24.28
CA LEU A 947 2.39 19.37 -24.01
C LEU A 947 1.81 19.03 -22.65
N VAL A 948 2.27 17.95 -22.01
CA VAL A 948 1.68 17.47 -20.74
C VAL A 948 2.72 17.35 -19.64
N ARG A 949 3.88 16.71 -19.87
CA ARG A 949 4.86 16.47 -18.79
C ARG A 949 5.67 17.69 -18.41
N ARG A 950 6.16 18.43 -19.41
CA ARG A 950 7.02 19.62 -19.25
C ARG A 950 6.29 20.91 -19.66
N ALA A 951 4.96 20.90 -19.57
CA ALA A 951 4.20 22.11 -19.86
C ALA A 951 4.66 23.26 -18.94
N PRO A 952 4.77 24.50 -19.43
CA PRO A 952 5.18 25.66 -18.63
C PRO A 952 4.25 25.84 -17.42
N GLY A 953 4.76 26.27 -16.26
CA GLY A 953 3.93 26.47 -15.05
C GLY A 953 3.75 25.23 -14.17
N GLY A 954 4.77 24.37 -14.07
CA GLY A 954 4.80 23.17 -13.25
C GLY A 954 4.91 23.43 -11.74
N PRO A 955 5.20 22.38 -10.92
CA PRO A 955 5.20 22.45 -9.45
C PRO A 955 6.07 23.55 -8.87
N ARG A 956 7.21 23.83 -9.53
CA ARG A 956 8.14 24.88 -9.10
C ARG A 956 7.56 26.27 -9.32
N GLU A 957 6.92 26.53 -10.46
CA GLU A 957 6.21 27.80 -10.69
C GLU A 957 4.98 27.95 -9.80
N ALA A 958 4.28 26.86 -9.47
CA ALA A 958 3.19 26.89 -8.49
C ALA A 958 3.69 27.29 -7.08
N LEU A 959 4.86 26.81 -6.67
CA LEU A 959 5.51 27.25 -5.42
C LEU A 959 5.95 28.71 -5.49
N LEU A 960 6.60 29.13 -6.57
CA LEU A 960 7.06 30.51 -6.73
C LEU A 960 5.89 31.49 -6.61
N ALA A 961 4.74 31.18 -7.23
CA ALA A 961 3.51 31.94 -7.07
C ALA A 961 3.04 32.00 -5.60
N LEU A 962 3.03 30.86 -4.89
CA LEU A 962 2.65 30.81 -3.46
C LEU A 962 3.60 31.58 -2.53
N MET A 963 4.86 31.75 -2.92
CA MET A 963 5.87 32.50 -2.16
C MET A 963 5.94 33.97 -2.56
N GLU A 964 5.46 34.33 -3.75
CA GLU A 964 5.33 35.71 -4.24
C GLU A 964 4.10 36.41 -3.64
N GLU A 965 3.02 35.67 -3.32
CA GLU A 965 1.81 36.19 -2.64
C GLU A 965 2.05 36.75 -1.22
N ASP A 966 3.24 36.53 -0.64
CA ASP A 966 3.66 37.07 0.67
C ASP A 966 4.35 38.45 0.56
N GLU A 967 4.64 38.94 -0.65
CA GLU A 967 5.15 40.32 -0.82
C GLU A 967 3.99 41.32 -0.80
N PRO A 968 4.08 42.41 -0.01
CA PRO A 968 3.09 43.48 -0.09
C PRO A 968 3.02 43.96 -1.53
N SER A 969 1.81 44.04 -2.09
CA SER A 969 1.63 44.58 -3.43
C SER A 969 2.28 45.96 -3.47
N GLU A 970 3.11 46.26 -4.48
CA GLU A 970 3.68 47.61 -4.64
C GLU A 970 2.59 48.70 -4.70
N LEU A 971 1.33 48.31 -4.91
CA LEU A 971 0.13 49.16 -4.86
C LEU A 971 -0.25 49.64 -3.44
N ASP A 972 0.22 49.00 -2.37
CA ASP A 972 0.01 49.43 -0.97
C ASP A 972 1.10 50.38 -0.45
N THR A 973 2.05 50.78 -1.31
CA THR A 973 3.12 51.76 -0.98
C THR A 973 2.99 53.10 -1.69
N LEU A 974 1.79 53.45 -2.17
CA LEU A 974 1.52 54.84 -2.53
C LEU A 974 1.22 55.65 -1.25
N PRO A 975 2.01 56.69 -0.93
CA PRO A 975 1.70 57.55 0.20
C PRO A 975 0.37 58.25 -0.04
N SER A 976 -0.49 58.24 0.98
CA SER A 976 -1.67 59.09 1.05
C SER A 976 -1.22 60.57 1.01
N SER A 977 -1.45 61.20 -0.14
CA SER A 977 -1.50 62.65 -0.29
C SER A 977 -2.87 63.05 -0.83
#